data_AF-A0A8J4X5W2-F1
#
_entry.id   AF-A0A8J4X5W2-F1
#
_cell.length_a   1.000
_cell.length_b   1.000
_cell.length_c   1.000
_cell.angle_alpha   90.00
_cell.angle_beta   90.00
_cell.angle_gamma   90.00
#
_symmetry.space_group_name_H-M   'P 1'
#
loop_
_entity.id
_entity.type
_entity.pdbx_description
1 polymer ?
#
loop_
_entity_poly.entity_id
_entity_poly.type
_entity_poly.pdbx_seq_one_letter_code
_entity_poly.pdbx_strand_id
1 'polypeptide(L)'
;MSDYEYAVLFEAKNLSHGDVKKIRNYFQIRRHSGGGECGEVEKVADNTYKISFLDKAEKKELLPHSTPDPQVGAISRNMHMLNKASGNTPMQKVFKLDSYLLNYLKDNSKARSYLEKQLSSLLSNFKLDLVTETVVVMRDAAQTDQNDVVQQKWEAKVDIVVAEIQDRHIIHFEVEPKRLEILQNSSDLFAQNLAFYKEEGLYVIVGECEEVEKFLKVIDTLHLRQQARKECPVSETRYALVKEQFEQVMKSEFPNIQIAQEQHGSLVLKGPEKQIHSAATKLQELLNQIQEEKIPLPRPLKAFISSTGAIQVFQTRFQQNLCSPVLLEATEFSLDLVLLSLSSGALQEAASAIQRDLCMETVLLEQAESKPPVIDTLKNTLTPALQQANNGTSKVEISYESGTGSDPRMKVQLVGYSTEADVLVAPMLNTNLTSTKVGKSFLNKAGQQFKSTFDAAKGRTGNRHSSEQALHCGIGRALALCEQQALSSIAFPVIGPGVALALPVQNAASILTEEIGMFGLAGPTSSLKTIRIVIMPNYPNSEESLSSEIEEITIPLASCKVHLIFGDISNETTDVIVNTTDFTDLKTDVCNDILTVAGPQVMAALTAAQVKKGEIFVTQPGAFPCKAIMHLCGERNTDIIKKLTQDILLQCERSGYQSVAIPAICAGKGGLDARLVAQAILQGVKDATVQAIFNNVKIIHIVLMKIHVFLEFKSMAQQIFGSFTQVKEKEQDDVFSRTSWCILGSRGIWERLPKQAHHQLENKNVSGRIVDAQSQKWTVNIAKMEATAIGDKAVAKIKQLENLSDFSIPLYWDSMTTGEILKVVLLQSSSAEYKKVKCDFKRTVGKAVMKIERIQNVNLRRAYEVRKTELQNKNGPVGAGERSLYHGTTADACASIQHSNFNRRFSGQN
;
A
#
# COMPACT_ATOMS: atom_id res chain seq x y z
N MET A 1 22.41 0.16 -26.02
CA MET A 1 23.23 1.10 -26.82
C MET A 1 24.60 1.05 -26.18
N SER A 2 25.69 0.60 -26.79
CA SER A 2 25.99 0.26 -28.18
C SER A 2 27.29 -0.55 -28.11
N ASP A 3 27.26 -1.85 -28.36
CA ASP A 3 28.50 -2.65 -28.22
C ASP A 3 29.45 -2.49 -29.42
N TYR A 4 29.02 -1.79 -30.48
CA TYR A 4 29.78 -1.60 -31.72
C TYR A 4 30.29 -0.15 -31.85
N GLU A 5 31.46 0.15 -31.29
CA GLU A 5 32.01 1.52 -31.24
C GLU A 5 32.80 1.93 -32.51
N TYR A 6 33.16 0.99 -33.39
CA TYR A 6 34.12 1.23 -34.47
C TYR A 6 33.46 1.19 -35.85
N ALA A 7 33.03 2.35 -36.35
CA ALA A 7 32.33 2.46 -37.63
C ALA A 7 33.26 2.59 -38.85
N VAL A 8 32.85 1.94 -39.95
CA VAL A 8 33.41 2.04 -41.31
C VAL A 8 32.29 2.48 -42.27
N LEU A 9 32.61 3.44 -43.14
CA LEU A 9 31.70 4.02 -44.12
C LEU A 9 32.09 3.55 -45.52
N PHE A 10 31.12 3.23 -46.36
CA PHE A 10 31.33 2.87 -47.76
C PHE A 10 30.20 3.40 -48.64
N GLU A 11 30.47 3.61 -49.92
CA GLU A 11 29.49 4.12 -50.88
C GLU A 11 28.91 3.00 -51.76
N ALA A 12 27.59 2.97 -51.92
CA ALA A 12 26.87 2.04 -52.77
C ALA A 12 25.56 2.68 -53.27
N LYS A 13 25.12 2.38 -54.51
CA LYS A 13 23.88 2.91 -55.09
C LYS A 13 22.75 1.89 -54.98
N ASN A 14 21.58 2.31 -54.48
CA ASN A 14 20.32 1.55 -54.48
C ASN A 14 20.38 0.13 -53.85
N LEU A 15 20.93 -0.01 -52.64
CA LEU A 15 20.94 -1.32 -51.95
C LEU A 15 19.50 -1.75 -51.56
N SER A 16 19.12 -2.96 -51.95
CA SER A 16 17.89 -3.60 -51.47
C SER A 16 18.09 -4.15 -50.04
N HIS A 17 16.99 -4.51 -49.36
CA HIS A 17 17.07 -5.16 -48.04
C HIS A 17 17.85 -6.49 -48.08
N GLY A 18 17.82 -7.20 -49.21
CA GLY A 18 18.62 -8.41 -49.43
C GLY A 18 20.13 -8.12 -49.56
N ASP A 19 20.48 -7.01 -50.22
CA ASP A 19 21.89 -6.62 -50.39
C ASP A 19 22.51 -6.13 -49.07
N VAL A 20 21.72 -5.43 -48.24
CA VAL A 20 22.09 -5.03 -46.88
C VAL A 20 22.47 -6.25 -46.02
N LYS A 21 21.65 -7.31 -46.08
CA LYS A 21 21.91 -8.56 -45.35
C LYS A 21 23.17 -9.28 -45.85
N LYS A 22 23.37 -9.33 -47.18
CA LYS A 22 24.58 -9.91 -47.78
C LYS A 22 25.86 -9.17 -47.37
N ILE A 23 25.84 -7.85 -47.39
CA ILE A 23 26.99 -7.02 -46.99
C ILE A 23 27.30 -7.20 -45.51
N ARG A 24 26.27 -7.26 -44.65
CA ARG A 24 26.48 -7.54 -43.23
C ARG A 24 27.14 -8.90 -43.02
N ASN A 25 26.61 -9.94 -43.66
CA ASN A 25 27.18 -11.29 -43.55
C ASN A 25 28.63 -11.34 -44.04
N TYR A 26 28.96 -10.60 -45.11
CA TYR A 26 30.33 -10.50 -45.62
C TYR A 26 31.31 -9.92 -44.58
N PHE A 27 30.90 -8.87 -43.85
CA PHE A 27 31.73 -8.25 -42.81
C PHE A 27 31.83 -9.04 -41.50
N GLN A 28 30.92 -9.98 -41.25
CA GLN A 28 31.01 -10.93 -40.13
C GLN A 28 32.09 -12.02 -40.36
N ILE A 29 32.56 -12.19 -41.61
CA ILE A 29 33.52 -13.22 -41.97
C ILE A 29 34.94 -12.63 -41.96
N ARG A 30 35.64 -12.78 -40.82
CA ARG A 30 36.98 -12.22 -40.55
C ARG A 30 38.04 -12.56 -41.60
N ARG A 31 38.00 -13.76 -42.18
CA ARG A 31 38.97 -14.22 -43.19
C ARG A 31 38.83 -13.60 -44.59
N HIS A 32 37.65 -13.05 -44.94
CA HIS A 32 37.40 -12.50 -46.28
C HIS A 32 37.35 -10.98 -46.32
N SER A 33 36.87 -10.35 -45.26
CA SER A 33 36.73 -8.90 -45.17
C SER A 33 37.76 -8.24 -44.26
N GLY A 34 38.49 -9.01 -43.44
CA GLY A 34 39.28 -8.47 -42.32
C GLY A 34 38.42 -7.92 -41.17
N GLY A 35 37.09 -8.07 -41.26
CA GLY A 35 36.12 -7.62 -40.25
C GLY A 35 35.91 -8.62 -39.11
N GLY A 36 34.80 -8.52 -38.39
CA GLY A 36 34.47 -9.40 -37.28
C GLY A 36 33.06 -9.13 -36.75
N GLU A 37 32.84 -9.22 -35.44
CA GLU A 37 31.50 -9.07 -34.89
C GLU A 37 30.97 -7.64 -35.16
N CYS A 38 29.91 -7.54 -35.95
CA CYS A 38 29.42 -6.27 -36.48
C CYS A 38 27.89 -6.07 -36.44
N GLY A 39 27.50 -4.81 -36.30
CA GLY A 39 26.11 -4.35 -36.32
C GLY A 39 25.45 -4.41 -37.70
N GLU A 40 24.24 -3.86 -37.82
CA GLU A 40 23.54 -3.73 -39.11
C GLU A 40 24.24 -2.72 -40.04
N VAL A 41 24.01 -2.86 -41.35
CA VAL A 41 24.43 -1.85 -42.34
C VAL A 41 23.37 -0.74 -42.36
N GLU A 42 23.76 0.46 -41.95
CA GLU A 42 22.90 1.65 -41.83
C GLU A 42 23.13 2.59 -43.02
N LYS A 43 22.07 3.07 -43.68
CA LYS A 43 22.20 4.13 -44.69
C LYS A 43 22.35 5.48 -43.99
N VAL A 44 23.45 6.19 -44.28
CA VAL A 44 23.79 7.49 -43.65
C VAL A 44 23.63 8.67 -44.61
N ALA A 45 23.69 8.45 -45.92
CA ALA A 45 23.40 9.44 -46.97
C ALA A 45 22.94 8.77 -48.26
N ASP A 46 22.55 9.53 -49.30
CA ASP A 46 21.89 9.03 -50.52
C ASP A 46 22.56 7.82 -51.17
N ASN A 47 23.90 7.72 -51.10
CA ASN A 47 24.68 6.56 -51.54
C ASN A 47 25.74 6.11 -50.51
N THR A 48 25.62 6.49 -49.24
CA THR A 48 26.64 6.18 -48.22
C THR A 48 26.03 5.32 -47.12
N TYR A 49 26.71 4.23 -46.79
CA TYR A 49 26.29 3.26 -45.78
C TYR A 49 27.39 3.10 -44.73
N LYS A 50 26.99 2.70 -43.52
CA LYS A 50 27.82 2.58 -42.33
C LYS A 50 27.63 1.19 -41.73
N ILE A 51 28.73 0.54 -41.36
CA ILE A 51 28.72 -0.68 -40.56
C ILE A 51 29.64 -0.49 -39.36
N SER A 52 29.24 -0.99 -38.19
CA SER A 52 29.95 -0.75 -36.92
C SER A 52 30.43 -2.06 -36.32
N PHE A 53 31.67 -2.10 -35.84
CA PHE A 53 32.34 -3.27 -35.26
C PHE A 53 32.56 -3.11 -33.76
N LEU A 54 32.67 -4.25 -33.06
CA LEU A 54 32.80 -4.34 -31.60
C LEU A 54 34.22 -3.98 -31.14
N ASP A 55 35.24 -4.40 -31.90
CA ASP A 55 36.65 -4.22 -31.55
C ASP A 55 37.38 -3.22 -32.47
N LYS A 56 38.30 -2.44 -31.90
CA LYS A 56 39.17 -1.46 -32.57
C LYS A 56 40.17 -2.13 -33.50
N ALA A 57 40.59 -3.35 -33.18
CA ALA A 57 41.56 -4.11 -33.97
C ALA A 57 41.02 -4.46 -35.36
N GLU A 58 39.74 -4.83 -35.45
CA GLU A 58 39.03 -5.20 -36.69
C GLU A 58 38.90 -4.00 -37.65
N LYS A 59 38.76 -2.78 -37.11
CA LYS A 59 38.81 -1.55 -37.91
C LYS A 59 40.20 -1.27 -38.51
N LYS A 60 41.27 -1.71 -37.84
CA LYS A 60 42.66 -1.38 -38.21
C LYS A 60 43.21 -2.29 -39.31
N GLU A 61 42.72 -3.52 -39.42
CA GLU A 61 43.03 -4.43 -40.55
C GLU A 61 42.31 -4.06 -41.85
N LEU A 62 41.23 -3.26 -41.75
CA LEU A 62 40.45 -2.77 -42.90
C LEU A 62 41.14 -1.63 -43.71
N LEU A 63 42.30 -1.11 -43.30
CA LEU A 63 43.03 0.01 -43.96
C LEU A 63 44.57 -0.13 -43.80
N PRO A 64 45.46 0.18 -44.78
CA PRO A 64 45.41 0.05 -46.25
C PRO A 64 46.72 -0.52 -46.88
N HIS A 65 46.67 -1.13 -48.09
CA HIS A 65 47.75 -1.03 -49.10
C HIS A 65 47.18 -1.25 -50.51
N SER A 66 47.30 -0.22 -51.35
CA SER A 66 46.97 -0.15 -52.78
C SER A 66 45.50 0.10 -53.12
N THR A 67 45.27 1.19 -53.85
CA THR A 67 44.00 1.66 -54.42
C THR A 67 43.21 0.53 -55.09
N PRO A 68 41.91 0.36 -54.80
CA PRO A 68 41.04 -0.36 -55.71
C PRO A 68 40.71 0.58 -56.87
N ASP A 69 41.24 0.26 -58.04
CA ASP A 69 40.73 0.71 -59.33
C ASP A 69 39.21 0.41 -59.39
N PRO A 70 38.34 1.35 -59.80
CA PRO A 70 36.91 1.22 -59.64
C PRO A 70 36.34 0.32 -60.75
N GLN A 71 36.15 -0.96 -60.44
CA GLN A 71 35.29 -1.85 -61.23
C GLN A 71 34.31 -2.63 -60.35
N VAL A 72 33.45 -1.91 -59.63
CA VAL A 72 32.06 -2.37 -59.47
C VAL A 72 31.24 -1.53 -60.45
N GLY A 73 31.29 -1.97 -61.70
CA GLY A 73 30.55 -1.37 -62.81
C GLY A 73 29.06 -1.35 -62.50
N ALA A 74 28.47 -0.20 -62.76
CA ALA A 74 27.05 0.04 -62.71
C ALA A 74 26.26 -1.07 -63.42
N ILE A 75 25.30 -1.70 -62.74
CA ILE A 75 24.10 -2.19 -63.42
C ILE A 75 23.16 -0.99 -63.49
N SER A 76 23.50 -0.08 -64.40
CA SER A 76 22.53 0.83 -64.99
C SER A 76 21.57 -0.02 -65.81
N ARG A 77 20.27 0.27 -65.67
CA ARG A 77 19.33 0.07 -66.77
C ARG A 77 19.96 0.67 -68.02
N ASN A 78 20.19 -0.15 -69.04
CA ASN A 78 20.19 0.28 -70.43
C ASN A 78 19.82 -0.94 -71.28
N MET A 79 18.67 -0.83 -71.92
CA MET A 79 18.42 -1.52 -73.18
C MET A 79 19.59 -1.22 -74.12
N HIS A 80 20.26 -2.26 -74.62
CA HIS A 80 20.82 -2.18 -75.94
C HIS A 80 20.64 -3.53 -76.64
N MET A 81 19.82 -3.47 -77.70
CA MET A 81 19.80 -4.43 -78.78
C MET A 81 21.22 -4.68 -79.29
N LEU A 82 21.61 -5.96 -79.31
CA LEU A 82 22.56 -6.49 -80.28
C LEU A 82 21.81 -7.52 -81.08
N ASN A 83 21.38 -7.12 -82.28
CA ASN A 83 20.65 -7.97 -83.19
C ASN A 83 21.63 -8.65 -84.17
N LYS A 84 21.43 -9.97 -84.31
CA LYS A 84 21.87 -10.91 -85.35
C LYS A 84 23.35 -11.33 -85.45
N ALA A 85 23.57 -12.58 -85.02
CA ALA A 85 24.11 -13.60 -85.91
C ALA A 85 23.35 -14.93 -85.70
N SER A 86 23.16 -15.66 -86.79
CA SER A 86 22.30 -16.82 -86.99
C SER A 86 22.64 -18.06 -86.15
N GLY A 87 21.62 -18.75 -85.64
CA GLY A 87 21.71 -20.19 -85.31
C GLY A 87 20.97 -20.61 -84.04
N ASN A 88 19.70 -21.00 -84.19
CA ASN A 88 18.90 -21.89 -83.33
C ASN A 88 19.37 -22.15 -81.87
N THR A 89 19.52 -21.12 -81.03
CA THR A 89 19.88 -21.28 -79.61
C THR A 89 18.64 -21.30 -78.71
N PRO A 90 18.54 -22.25 -77.75
CA PRO A 90 17.46 -22.29 -76.77
C PRO A 90 17.43 -21.04 -75.89
N MET A 91 16.24 -20.62 -75.46
CA MET A 91 16.08 -19.47 -74.55
C MET A 91 16.68 -19.84 -73.19
N GLN A 92 17.56 -19.00 -72.63
CA GLN A 92 18.24 -19.27 -71.36
C GLN A 92 18.25 -18.06 -70.43
N LYS A 93 18.16 -18.30 -69.12
CA LYS A 93 18.28 -17.30 -68.06
C LYS A 93 19.16 -17.83 -66.92
N VAL A 94 20.07 -16.99 -66.44
CA VAL A 94 21.09 -17.37 -65.45
C VAL A 94 20.81 -16.68 -64.13
N PHE A 95 20.84 -17.45 -63.05
CA PHE A 95 20.61 -16.98 -61.68
C PHE A 95 21.82 -17.27 -60.81
N LYS A 96 22.25 -16.32 -59.99
CA LYS A 96 23.30 -16.56 -58.99
C LYS A 96 22.67 -17.03 -57.68
N LEU A 97 23.11 -18.18 -57.17
CA LEU A 97 22.67 -18.75 -55.89
C LEU A 97 23.84 -18.86 -54.92
N ASP A 98 23.53 -18.99 -53.62
CA ASP A 98 24.55 -19.27 -52.59
C ASP A 98 25.17 -20.65 -52.81
N SER A 99 26.48 -20.78 -52.60
CA SER A 99 27.24 -22.01 -52.82
C SER A 99 26.70 -23.20 -52.01
N TYR A 100 26.25 -22.98 -50.76
CA TYR A 100 25.71 -24.06 -49.93
C TYR A 100 24.30 -24.48 -50.38
N LEU A 101 23.49 -23.54 -50.88
CA LEU A 101 22.18 -23.86 -51.47
C LEU A 101 22.33 -24.63 -52.80
N LEU A 102 23.34 -24.30 -53.61
CA LEU A 102 23.63 -25.03 -54.84
C LEU A 102 24.08 -26.46 -54.57
N ASN A 103 24.97 -26.65 -53.58
CA ASN A 103 25.35 -27.98 -53.13
C ASN A 103 24.14 -28.73 -52.56
N TYR A 104 23.27 -28.06 -51.81
CA TYR A 104 22.04 -28.68 -51.30
C TYR A 104 21.09 -29.13 -52.43
N LEU A 105 20.89 -28.31 -53.47
CA LEU A 105 20.08 -28.66 -54.65
C LEU A 105 20.72 -29.77 -55.51
N LYS A 106 22.04 -29.98 -55.39
CA LYS A 106 22.74 -31.08 -56.03
C LYS A 106 22.58 -32.38 -55.24
N ASP A 107 22.75 -32.30 -53.92
CA ASP A 107 22.85 -33.45 -53.02
C ASP A 107 21.47 -33.95 -52.56
N ASN A 108 20.48 -33.06 -52.46
CA ASN A 108 19.13 -33.38 -51.99
C ASN A 108 18.17 -33.65 -53.17
N SER A 109 17.86 -34.93 -53.39
CA SER A 109 16.98 -35.37 -54.48
C SER A 109 15.54 -34.83 -54.39
N LYS A 110 15.02 -34.59 -53.19
CA LYS A 110 13.67 -34.01 -53.00
C LYS A 110 13.63 -32.55 -53.42
N ALA A 111 14.58 -31.75 -52.95
CA ALA A 111 14.68 -30.33 -53.29
C ALA A 111 14.95 -30.14 -54.79
N ARG A 112 15.82 -30.99 -55.37
CA ARG A 112 16.07 -31.03 -56.80
C ARG A 112 14.81 -31.38 -57.61
N SER A 113 14.11 -32.44 -57.22
CA SER A 113 12.88 -32.87 -57.90
C SER A 113 11.77 -31.83 -57.80
N TYR A 114 11.68 -31.10 -56.68
CA TYR A 114 10.75 -29.97 -56.55
C TYR A 114 11.05 -28.87 -57.57
N LEU A 115 12.32 -28.43 -57.70
CA LEU A 115 12.73 -27.46 -58.70
C LEU A 115 12.49 -27.96 -60.13
N GLU A 116 12.84 -29.22 -60.43
CA GLU A 116 12.59 -29.86 -61.71
C GLU A 116 11.10 -29.85 -62.06
N LYS A 117 10.22 -30.16 -61.09
CA LYS A 117 8.76 -30.15 -61.28
C LYS A 117 8.21 -28.74 -61.52
N GLN A 118 8.66 -27.74 -60.77
CA GLN A 118 8.25 -26.35 -60.95
C GLN A 118 8.67 -25.82 -62.33
N LEU A 119 9.91 -26.08 -62.74
CA LEU A 119 10.42 -25.63 -64.04
C LEU A 119 9.84 -26.43 -65.22
N SER A 120 9.55 -27.72 -65.04
CA SER A 120 8.88 -28.54 -66.06
C SER A 120 7.48 -28.02 -66.37
N SER A 121 6.78 -27.45 -65.38
CA SER A 121 5.49 -26.77 -65.60
C SER A 121 5.59 -25.52 -66.50
N LEU A 122 6.79 -24.97 -66.62
CA LEU A 122 7.14 -23.84 -67.49
C LEU A 122 7.84 -24.31 -68.79
N LEU A 123 7.80 -25.62 -69.10
CA LEU A 123 8.49 -26.24 -70.22
C LEU A 123 10.00 -25.95 -70.21
N SER A 124 10.58 -25.81 -69.02
CA SER A 124 11.97 -25.41 -68.81
C SER A 124 12.74 -26.50 -68.07
N ASN A 125 14.01 -26.66 -68.39
CA ASN A 125 14.97 -27.47 -67.65
C ASN A 125 16.04 -26.56 -67.04
N PHE A 126 16.92 -27.11 -66.19
CA PHE A 126 18.02 -26.33 -65.63
C PHE A 126 19.31 -27.14 -65.50
N LYS A 127 20.42 -26.41 -65.43
CA LYS A 127 21.74 -26.93 -65.06
C LYS A 127 22.26 -26.14 -63.86
N LEU A 128 22.84 -26.85 -62.90
CA LEU A 128 23.57 -26.26 -61.78
C LEU A 128 25.04 -26.17 -62.18
N ASP A 129 25.61 -24.97 -62.16
CA ASP A 129 27.02 -24.71 -62.34
C ASP A 129 27.63 -24.31 -60.99
N LEU A 130 28.32 -25.25 -60.37
CA LEU A 130 28.96 -25.08 -59.06
C LEU A 130 30.24 -24.23 -59.15
N VAL A 131 30.83 -24.09 -60.34
CA VAL A 131 32.06 -23.31 -60.55
C VAL A 131 31.73 -21.83 -60.62
N THR A 132 30.67 -21.47 -61.34
CA THR A 132 30.22 -20.09 -61.47
C THR A 132 29.18 -19.68 -60.42
N GLU A 133 28.78 -20.61 -59.55
CA GLU A 133 27.71 -20.44 -58.55
C GLU A 133 26.38 -20.03 -59.17
N THR A 134 26.03 -20.62 -60.32
CA THR A 134 24.82 -20.26 -61.06
C THR A 134 23.89 -21.43 -61.34
N VAL A 135 22.60 -21.09 -61.48
CA VAL A 135 21.58 -21.96 -62.07
C VAL A 135 21.23 -21.40 -63.44
N VAL A 136 21.45 -22.21 -64.46
CA VAL A 136 21.11 -21.88 -65.85
C VAL A 136 19.80 -22.57 -66.19
N VAL A 137 18.72 -21.82 -66.31
CA VAL A 137 17.40 -22.32 -66.72
C VAL A 137 17.26 -22.17 -68.22
N MET A 138 16.97 -23.25 -68.93
CA MET A 138 16.84 -23.28 -70.39
C MET A 138 15.44 -23.77 -70.80
N ARG A 139 14.93 -23.27 -71.92
CA ARG A 139 13.66 -23.67 -72.53
C ARG A 139 13.87 -24.11 -73.97
N ASP A 140 13.30 -25.26 -74.34
CA ASP A 140 13.47 -25.85 -75.67
C ASP A 140 12.83 -25.00 -76.79
N ALA A 141 13.54 -24.88 -77.90
CA ALA A 141 13.20 -23.99 -79.02
C ALA A 141 12.00 -24.48 -79.88
N ALA A 142 11.54 -25.72 -79.70
CA ALA A 142 10.58 -26.38 -80.60
C ALA A 142 9.13 -25.85 -80.53
N GLN A 143 8.83 -24.89 -79.64
CA GLN A 143 7.49 -24.28 -79.51
C GLN A 143 7.55 -22.76 -79.24
N THR A 144 8.13 -21.97 -80.15
CA THR A 144 8.13 -20.51 -80.01
C THR A 144 7.74 -19.77 -81.28
N ASP A 145 6.61 -19.04 -81.22
CA ASP A 145 6.46 -17.78 -81.93
C ASP A 145 7.41 -16.77 -81.26
N GLN A 146 8.43 -16.30 -81.99
CA GLN A 146 9.45 -15.37 -81.50
C GLN A 146 8.84 -13.98 -81.25
N ASN A 147 8.18 -13.80 -80.11
CA ASN A 147 7.60 -12.54 -79.69
C ASN A 147 8.18 -12.13 -78.31
N ASP A 148 8.78 -10.94 -78.22
CA ASP A 148 9.44 -10.42 -77.00
C ASP A 148 8.55 -10.46 -75.75
N VAL A 149 7.23 -10.31 -75.94
CA VAL A 149 6.23 -10.36 -74.85
C VAL A 149 6.12 -11.76 -74.23
N VAL A 150 6.30 -12.83 -75.01
CA VAL A 150 6.24 -14.22 -74.52
C VAL A 150 7.50 -14.55 -73.74
N GLN A 151 8.66 -14.01 -74.16
CA GLN A 151 9.92 -14.12 -73.44
C GLN A 151 9.85 -13.47 -72.07
N GLN A 152 9.44 -12.19 -72.00
CA GLN A 152 9.34 -11.46 -70.73
C GLN A 152 8.39 -12.14 -69.74
N LYS A 153 7.26 -12.68 -70.23
CA LYS A 153 6.31 -13.43 -69.38
C LYS A 153 6.89 -14.75 -68.86
N TRP A 154 7.72 -15.45 -69.62
CA TRP A 154 8.42 -16.64 -69.17
C TRP A 154 9.50 -16.28 -68.14
N GLU A 155 10.33 -15.28 -68.44
CA GLU A 155 11.40 -14.81 -67.56
C GLU A 155 10.88 -14.38 -66.18
N ALA A 156 9.74 -13.67 -66.14
CA ALA A 156 9.09 -13.27 -64.89
C ALA A 156 8.55 -14.48 -64.09
N LYS A 157 8.06 -15.52 -64.75
CA LYS A 157 7.62 -16.75 -64.08
C LYS A 157 8.79 -17.56 -63.52
N VAL A 158 9.91 -17.61 -64.24
CA VAL A 158 11.14 -18.27 -63.75
C VAL A 158 11.74 -17.49 -62.58
N ASP A 159 11.72 -16.16 -62.60
CA ASP A 159 12.14 -15.34 -61.45
C ASP A 159 11.38 -15.70 -60.18
N ILE A 160 10.06 -15.88 -60.29
CA ILE A 160 9.22 -16.27 -59.15
C ILE A 160 9.63 -17.65 -58.61
N VAL A 161 9.84 -18.64 -59.49
CA VAL A 161 10.22 -20.01 -59.07
C VAL A 161 11.58 -20.03 -58.37
N VAL A 162 12.57 -19.30 -58.90
CA VAL A 162 13.92 -19.26 -58.30
C VAL A 162 13.89 -18.48 -56.97
N ALA A 163 13.17 -17.36 -56.90
CA ALA A 163 12.97 -16.62 -55.66
C ALA A 163 12.27 -17.47 -54.59
N GLU A 164 11.24 -18.24 -54.97
CA GLU A 164 10.52 -19.13 -54.05
C GLU A 164 11.43 -20.22 -53.45
N ILE A 165 12.39 -20.74 -54.23
CA ILE A 165 13.38 -21.68 -53.68
C ILE A 165 14.35 -21.00 -52.72
N GLN A 166 14.80 -19.79 -53.03
CA GLN A 166 15.68 -19.03 -52.13
C GLN A 166 14.98 -18.67 -50.82
N ASP A 167 13.67 -18.39 -50.86
CA ASP A 167 12.87 -18.04 -49.68
C ASP A 167 12.48 -19.27 -48.84
N ARG A 168 12.24 -20.43 -49.47
CA ARG A 168 11.88 -21.68 -48.75
C ARG A 168 13.03 -22.29 -47.96
N HIS A 169 14.27 -22.06 -48.39
CA HIS A 169 15.46 -22.69 -47.79
C HIS A 169 16.25 -21.73 -46.91
N ILE A 170 16.73 -22.23 -45.78
CA ILE A 170 17.60 -21.50 -44.85
C ILE A 170 18.99 -22.12 -44.84
N ILE A 171 19.99 -21.26 -44.81
CA ILE A 171 21.39 -21.60 -44.55
C ILE A 171 21.71 -21.09 -43.15
N HIS A 172 21.92 -22.00 -42.19
CA HIS A 172 22.24 -21.69 -40.80
C HIS A 172 23.69 -22.06 -40.50
N PHE A 173 24.40 -21.17 -39.81
CA PHE A 173 25.81 -21.33 -39.44
C PHE A 173 25.92 -21.56 -37.94
N GLU A 174 26.44 -22.71 -37.52
CA GLU A 174 26.65 -23.07 -36.11
C GLU A 174 28.14 -23.13 -35.78
N VAL A 175 28.54 -22.41 -34.74
CA VAL A 175 29.94 -22.20 -34.33
C VAL A 175 30.20 -22.59 -32.87
N GLU A 176 29.17 -22.91 -32.07
CA GLU A 176 29.36 -23.19 -30.65
C GLU A 176 29.93 -24.60 -30.39
N PRO A 177 31.12 -24.75 -29.76
CA PRO A 177 31.82 -26.04 -29.66
C PRO A 177 31.00 -27.21 -29.08
N LYS A 178 30.16 -26.94 -28.07
CA LYS A 178 29.31 -27.97 -27.45
C LYS A 178 28.15 -28.39 -28.35
N ARG A 179 27.60 -27.47 -29.14
CA ARG A 179 26.56 -27.78 -30.13
C ARG A 179 27.16 -28.52 -31.31
N LEU A 180 28.40 -28.21 -31.69
CA LEU A 180 29.17 -28.94 -32.71
C LEU A 180 29.40 -30.41 -32.34
N GLU A 181 29.66 -30.73 -31.06
CA GLU A 181 29.73 -32.12 -30.58
C GLU A 181 28.38 -32.85 -30.65
N ILE A 182 27.29 -32.17 -30.30
CA ILE A 182 25.93 -32.73 -30.41
C ILE A 182 25.56 -32.98 -31.88
N LEU A 183 25.91 -32.03 -32.76
CA LEU A 183 25.71 -32.10 -34.21
C LEU A 183 26.40 -33.31 -34.83
N GLN A 184 27.65 -33.59 -34.43
CA GLN A 184 28.41 -34.75 -34.90
C GLN A 184 27.77 -36.09 -34.53
N ASN A 185 27.09 -36.15 -33.39
CA ASN A 185 26.46 -37.36 -32.89
C ASN A 185 24.99 -37.53 -33.33
N SER A 186 24.38 -36.47 -33.89
CA SER A 186 22.93 -36.41 -34.16
C SER A 186 22.57 -36.14 -35.63
N SER A 187 23.56 -36.00 -36.52
CA SER A 187 23.37 -35.69 -37.94
C SER A 187 22.48 -36.70 -38.68
N ASP A 188 22.51 -37.97 -38.26
CA ASP A 188 21.82 -39.07 -38.95
C ASP A 188 20.30 -39.03 -38.77
N LEU A 189 19.80 -38.34 -37.74
CA LEU A 189 18.37 -38.28 -37.41
C LEU A 189 17.54 -37.46 -38.43
N PHE A 190 18.19 -36.56 -39.20
CA PHE A 190 17.50 -35.59 -40.09
C PHE A 190 18.07 -35.55 -41.51
N ALA A 191 18.99 -36.46 -41.85
CA ALA A 191 19.75 -36.47 -43.11
C ALA A 191 18.88 -36.56 -44.39
N GLN A 192 17.60 -36.93 -44.29
CA GLN A 192 16.69 -36.99 -45.45
C GLN A 192 16.14 -35.62 -45.89
N ASN A 193 16.19 -34.60 -45.03
CA ASN A 193 15.59 -33.28 -45.29
C ASN A 193 16.56 -32.11 -45.07
N LEU A 194 17.72 -32.34 -44.46
CA LEU A 194 18.76 -31.34 -44.19
C LEU A 194 20.10 -31.80 -44.77
N ALA A 195 20.92 -30.87 -45.24
CA ALA A 195 22.34 -31.10 -45.52
C ALA A 195 23.22 -30.43 -44.48
N PHE A 196 24.35 -31.08 -44.20
CA PHE A 196 25.34 -30.65 -43.23
C PHE A 196 26.69 -30.52 -43.92
N TYR A 197 27.21 -29.30 -44.00
CA TYR A 197 28.54 -29.03 -44.56
C TYR A 197 29.48 -28.65 -43.43
N LYS A 198 30.52 -29.46 -43.22
CA LYS A 198 31.52 -29.24 -42.18
C LYS A 198 32.70 -28.45 -42.75
N GLU A 199 33.03 -27.35 -42.09
CA GLU A 199 34.26 -26.58 -42.31
C GLU A 199 35.06 -26.51 -41.01
N GLU A 200 36.32 -26.05 -41.09
CA GLU A 200 37.15 -25.86 -39.90
C GLU A 200 36.48 -24.89 -38.91
N GLY A 201 36.00 -25.42 -37.78
CA GLY A 201 35.36 -24.64 -36.71
C GLY A 201 33.89 -24.27 -36.96
N LEU A 202 33.24 -24.80 -38.00
CA LEU A 202 31.89 -24.39 -38.41
C LEU A 202 31.08 -25.58 -38.97
N TYR A 203 29.79 -25.62 -38.64
CA TYR A 203 28.81 -26.44 -39.34
C TYR A 203 27.80 -25.56 -40.05
N VAL A 204 27.58 -25.83 -41.35
CA VAL A 204 26.54 -25.18 -42.16
C VAL A 204 25.39 -26.16 -42.35
N ILE A 205 24.21 -25.77 -41.89
CA ILE A 205 22.98 -26.55 -41.99
C ILE A 205 22.11 -25.91 -43.06
N VAL A 206 21.76 -26.68 -44.08
CA VAL A 206 20.93 -26.21 -45.21
C VAL A 206 19.69 -27.08 -45.35
N GLY A 207 18.53 -26.45 -45.46
CA GLY A 207 17.27 -27.16 -45.70
C GLY A 207 16.07 -26.22 -45.69
N GLU A 208 14.86 -26.78 -45.74
CA GLU A 208 13.65 -25.98 -45.61
C GLU A 208 13.55 -25.32 -44.22
N CYS A 209 13.00 -24.11 -44.16
CA CYS A 209 12.88 -23.32 -42.95
C CYS A 209 12.34 -24.12 -41.75
N GLU A 210 11.22 -24.83 -41.93
CA GLU A 210 10.59 -25.60 -40.86
C GLU A 210 11.46 -26.75 -40.34
N GLU A 211 12.22 -27.41 -41.22
CA GLU A 211 13.04 -28.56 -40.87
C GLU A 211 14.31 -28.11 -40.13
N VAL A 212 14.92 -27.01 -40.58
CA VAL A 212 16.09 -26.40 -39.90
C VAL A 212 15.69 -25.96 -38.48
N GLU A 213 14.54 -25.31 -38.32
CA GLU A 213 14.06 -24.89 -36.99
C GLU A 213 13.72 -26.06 -36.06
N LYS A 214 13.08 -27.12 -36.56
CA LYS A 214 12.79 -28.33 -35.77
C LYS A 214 14.08 -28.96 -35.26
N PHE A 215 15.10 -29.03 -36.11
CA PHE A 215 16.40 -29.59 -35.76
C PHE A 215 17.13 -28.77 -34.69
N LEU A 216 17.17 -27.45 -34.83
CA LEU A 216 17.80 -26.56 -33.85
C LEU A 216 17.15 -26.69 -32.45
N LYS A 217 15.82 -26.85 -32.37
CA LYS A 217 15.11 -27.09 -31.10
C LYS A 217 15.51 -28.41 -30.43
N VAL A 218 15.79 -29.46 -31.21
CA VAL A 218 16.28 -30.74 -30.67
C VAL A 218 17.68 -30.56 -30.08
N ILE A 219 18.55 -29.81 -30.76
CA ILE A 219 19.90 -29.50 -30.26
C ILE A 219 19.82 -28.67 -28.97
N ASP A 220 18.95 -27.66 -28.92
CA ASP A 220 18.71 -26.87 -27.69
C ASP A 220 18.31 -27.80 -26.53
N THR A 221 17.41 -28.73 -26.79
CA THR A 221 16.90 -29.67 -25.78
C THR A 221 18.00 -30.62 -25.28
N LEU A 222 18.85 -31.13 -26.18
CA LEU A 222 19.96 -32.01 -25.82
C LEU A 222 21.08 -31.25 -25.10
N HIS A 223 21.34 -30.00 -25.49
CA HIS A 223 22.29 -29.11 -24.83
C HIS A 223 21.88 -28.80 -23.39
N LEU A 224 20.59 -28.55 -23.13
CA LEU A 224 20.07 -28.34 -21.78
C LEU A 224 20.19 -29.60 -20.89
N ARG A 225 20.06 -30.81 -21.46
CA ARG A 225 20.11 -32.07 -20.70
C ARG A 225 21.49 -32.43 -20.14
N GLN A 226 22.57 -31.84 -20.66
CA GLN A 226 23.94 -32.13 -20.23
C GLN A 226 24.46 -31.20 -19.11
N GLN A 227 23.61 -30.38 -18.47
CA GLN A 227 24.03 -29.47 -17.41
C GLN A 227 24.28 -30.20 -16.06
N ALA A 228 25.30 -29.75 -15.31
CA ALA A 228 25.64 -30.29 -13.99
C ALA A 228 24.58 -29.90 -12.94
N ARG A 229 24.44 -30.70 -11.87
CA ARG A 229 23.49 -30.51 -10.77
C ARG A 229 24.20 -30.53 -9.43
N LYS A 230 23.90 -29.59 -8.53
CA LYS A 230 24.35 -29.62 -7.13
C LYS A 230 23.20 -29.33 -6.18
N GLU A 231 23.11 -30.14 -5.14
CA GLU A 231 22.13 -30.01 -4.07
C GLU A 231 22.77 -29.29 -2.88
N CYS A 232 22.09 -28.26 -2.37
CA CYS A 232 22.56 -27.40 -1.28
C CYS A 232 21.56 -27.52 -0.11
N PRO A 233 21.98 -28.06 1.05
CA PRO A 233 21.09 -28.21 2.20
C PRO A 233 20.81 -26.84 2.84
N VAL A 234 19.53 -26.43 2.88
CA VAL A 234 19.10 -25.15 3.46
C VAL A 234 17.63 -25.22 3.86
N SER A 235 17.29 -24.80 5.09
CA SER A 235 15.90 -24.74 5.54
C SER A 235 15.11 -23.68 4.75
N GLU A 236 13.80 -23.91 4.57
CA GLU A 236 12.93 -22.98 3.83
C GLU A 236 12.93 -21.57 4.45
N THR A 237 12.92 -21.50 5.77
CA THR A 237 13.00 -20.28 6.60
C THR A 237 14.31 -19.53 6.37
N ARG A 238 15.46 -20.20 6.42
CA ARG A 238 16.76 -19.53 6.17
C ARG A 238 16.88 -19.07 4.72
N TYR A 239 16.44 -19.87 3.75
CA TYR A 239 16.43 -19.46 2.34
C TYR A 239 15.51 -18.26 2.11
N ALA A 240 14.32 -18.22 2.73
CA ALA A 240 13.38 -17.12 2.56
C ALA A 240 13.96 -15.74 2.93
N LEU A 241 14.85 -15.66 3.93
CA LEU A 241 15.51 -14.41 4.33
C LEU A 241 16.50 -13.88 3.28
N VAL A 242 17.17 -14.79 2.57
CA VAL A 242 18.22 -14.45 1.60
C VAL A 242 17.76 -14.60 0.15
N LYS A 243 16.55 -15.10 -0.09
CA LYS A 243 16.02 -15.47 -1.41
C LYS A 243 16.13 -14.33 -2.42
N GLU A 244 15.65 -13.14 -2.07
CA GLU A 244 15.65 -11.99 -2.98
C GLU A 244 17.07 -11.59 -3.36
N GLN A 245 17.97 -11.48 -2.38
CA GLN A 245 19.38 -11.16 -2.61
C GLN A 245 20.09 -12.24 -3.42
N PHE A 246 19.88 -13.51 -3.09
CA PHE A 246 20.47 -14.64 -3.78
C PHE A 246 20.02 -14.72 -5.24
N GLU A 247 18.70 -14.65 -5.50
CA GLU A 247 18.16 -14.70 -6.86
C GLU A 247 18.59 -13.48 -7.70
N GLN A 248 18.75 -12.31 -7.09
CA GLN A 248 19.28 -11.13 -7.77
C GLN A 248 20.75 -11.30 -8.16
N VAL A 249 21.58 -11.88 -7.27
CA VAL A 249 22.98 -12.21 -7.56
C VAL A 249 23.06 -13.29 -8.65
N MET A 250 22.22 -14.33 -8.61
CA MET A 250 22.18 -15.33 -9.67
C MET A 250 21.82 -14.71 -11.03
N LYS A 251 20.81 -13.84 -11.10
CA LYS A 251 20.41 -13.20 -12.36
C LYS A 251 21.47 -12.26 -12.94
N SER A 252 22.32 -11.68 -12.10
CA SER A 252 23.33 -10.69 -12.53
C SER A 252 24.69 -11.33 -12.81
N GLU A 253 25.17 -12.21 -11.94
CA GLU A 253 26.51 -12.81 -12.02
C GLU A 253 26.51 -14.20 -12.67
N PHE A 254 25.41 -14.96 -12.57
CA PHE A 254 25.32 -16.36 -13.02
C PHE A 254 24.01 -16.66 -13.79
N PRO A 255 23.72 -15.98 -14.93
CA PRO A 255 22.43 -16.05 -15.63
C PRO A 255 22.08 -17.44 -16.16
N ASN A 256 23.07 -18.33 -16.28
CA ASN A 256 22.91 -19.71 -16.76
C ASN A 256 22.62 -20.71 -15.64
N ILE A 257 22.49 -20.25 -14.39
CA ILE A 257 22.10 -21.10 -13.26
C ILE A 257 20.59 -21.09 -13.10
N GLN A 258 20.01 -22.28 -13.12
CA GLN A 258 18.62 -22.52 -12.74
C GLN A 258 18.56 -22.97 -11.28
N ILE A 259 17.62 -22.37 -10.54
CA ILE A 259 17.36 -22.67 -9.14
C ILE A 259 16.04 -23.43 -9.06
N ALA A 260 16.06 -24.61 -8.45
CA ALA A 260 14.87 -25.42 -8.23
C ALA A 260 14.78 -25.86 -6.76
N GLN A 261 13.57 -25.91 -6.21
CA GLN A 261 13.30 -26.42 -4.87
C GLN A 261 12.61 -27.79 -5.06
N GLU A 262 13.41 -28.87 -5.13
CA GLU A 262 12.93 -30.21 -5.49
C GLU A 262 12.54 -31.06 -4.25
N GLN A 263 13.10 -30.77 -3.07
CA GLN A 263 12.81 -31.47 -1.81
C GLN A 263 12.70 -30.49 -0.62
N HIS A 264 11.96 -30.86 0.42
CA HIS A 264 11.90 -30.08 1.66
C HIS A 264 13.28 -29.97 2.30
N GLY A 265 13.79 -28.74 2.42
CA GLY A 265 15.09 -28.47 3.07
C GLY A 265 16.31 -28.55 2.16
N SER A 266 16.15 -28.65 0.83
CA SER A 266 17.28 -28.55 -0.11
C SER A 266 16.97 -27.69 -1.34
N LEU A 267 17.98 -26.92 -1.75
CA LEU A 267 17.96 -26.09 -2.95
C LEU A 267 18.85 -26.74 -4.02
N VAL A 268 18.32 -26.92 -5.23
CA VAL A 268 19.02 -27.56 -6.35
C VAL A 268 19.45 -26.49 -7.35
N LEU A 269 20.75 -26.43 -7.62
CA LEU A 269 21.36 -25.55 -8.61
C LEU A 269 21.73 -26.38 -9.85
N LYS A 270 21.29 -25.94 -11.03
CA LYS A 270 21.59 -26.56 -12.33
C LYS A 270 22.27 -25.56 -13.26
N GLY A 271 23.33 -25.95 -13.95
CA GLY A 271 24.08 -25.06 -14.84
C GLY A 271 25.52 -25.51 -15.11
N PRO A 272 26.42 -24.61 -15.56
CA PRO A 272 27.84 -24.91 -15.74
C PRO A 272 28.53 -25.22 -14.41
N GLU A 273 29.32 -26.30 -14.33
CA GLU A 273 29.93 -26.79 -13.09
C GLU A 273 30.74 -25.73 -12.32
N LYS A 274 31.54 -24.92 -13.01
CA LYS A 274 32.30 -23.80 -12.41
C LYS A 274 31.40 -22.72 -11.79
N GLN A 275 30.25 -22.44 -12.42
CA GLN A 275 29.29 -21.46 -11.93
C GLN A 275 28.49 -22.02 -10.76
N ILE A 276 28.10 -23.30 -10.81
CA ILE A 276 27.40 -23.97 -9.70
C ILE A 276 28.21 -23.91 -8.41
N HIS A 277 29.52 -24.18 -8.49
CA HIS A 277 30.37 -24.09 -7.31
C HIS A 277 30.39 -22.67 -6.73
N SER A 278 30.56 -21.66 -7.60
CA SER A 278 30.58 -20.24 -7.20
C SER A 278 29.25 -19.79 -6.61
N ALA A 279 28.13 -20.20 -7.20
CA ALA A 279 26.78 -19.91 -6.70
C ALA A 279 26.50 -20.59 -5.37
N ALA A 280 26.92 -21.83 -5.17
CA ALA A 280 26.80 -22.51 -3.89
C ALA A 280 27.63 -21.80 -2.80
N THR A 281 28.84 -21.34 -3.11
CA THR A 281 29.65 -20.52 -2.19
C THR A 281 28.93 -19.22 -1.85
N LYS A 282 28.33 -18.55 -2.84
CA LYS A 282 27.61 -17.30 -2.63
C LYS A 282 26.35 -17.46 -1.77
N LEU A 283 25.63 -18.57 -1.96
CA LEU A 283 24.53 -18.95 -1.09
C LEU A 283 25.00 -19.06 0.36
N GLN A 284 26.13 -19.77 0.58
CA GLN A 284 26.68 -19.95 1.92
C GLN A 284 27.13 -18.62 2.56
N GLU A 285 27.73 -17.71 1.78
CA GLU A 285 28.08 -16.37 2.26
C GLU A 285 26.86 -15.59 2.78
N LEU A 286 25.75 -15.61 2.03
CA LEU A 286 24.51 -14.94 2.44
C LEU A 286 23.88 -15.61 3.66
N LEU A 287 23.89 -16.94 3.71
CA LEU A 287 23.39 -17.68 4.87
C LEU A 287 24.20 -17.37 6.14
N ASN A 288 25.50 -17.14 6.03
CA ASN A 288 26.35 -16.77 7.15
C ASN A 288 26.08 -15.35 7.68
N GLN A 289 25.31 -14.52 6.97
CA GLN A 289 24.88 -13.19 7.46
C GLN A 289 23.62 -13.27 8.33
N ILE A 290 22.91 -14.40 8.32
CA ILE A 290 21.74 -14.60 9.15
C ILE A 290 22.18 -14.67 10.61
N GLN A 291 21.58 -13.81 11.42
CA GLN A 291 21.76 -13.78 12.86
C GLN A 291 20.63 -14.56 13.53
N GLU A 292 20.95 -15.20 14.65
CA GLU A 292 20.00 -15.99 15.42
C GLU A 292 19.89 -15.45 16.85
N GLU A 293 18.65 -15.32 17.33
CA GLU A 293 18.36 -15.03 18.74
C GLU A 293 17.52 -16.15 19.34
N LYS A 294 17.95 -16.67 20.49
CA LYS A 294 17.30 -17.80 21.16
C LYS A 294 16.54 -17.31 22.38
N ILE A 295 15.23 -17.56 22.41
CA ILE A 295 14.36 -17.23 23.53
C ILE A 295 14.09 -18.50 24.33
N PRO A 296 14.56 -18.62 25.57
CA PRO A 296 14.28 -19.77 26.41
C PRO A 296 12.81 -19.76 26.81
N LEU A 297 12.05 -20.80 26.43
CA LEU A 297 10.64 -20.92 26.78
C LEU A 297 10.38 -22.17 27.65
N PRO A 298 9.55 -22.04 28.71
CA PRO A 298 9.03 -23.19 29.43
C PRO A 298 8.29 -24.16 28.49
N ARG A 299 8.34 -25.46 28.78
CA ARG A 299 7.66 -26.51 27.97
C ARG A 299 6.19 -26.20 27.66
N PRO A 300 5.37 -25.70 28.61
CA PRO A 300 3.97 -25.38 28.30
C PRO A 300 3.83 -24.24 27.29
N LEU A 301 4.63 -23.18 27.41
CA LEU A 301 4.64 -22.06 26.45
C LEU A 301 5.08 -22.50 25.06
N LYS A 302 6.08 -23.39 24.99
CA LYS A 302 6.51 -23.96 23.72
C LYS A 302 5.41 -24.82 23.07
N ALA A 303 4.75 -25.68 23.87
CA ALA A 303 3.62 -26.47 23.38
C ALA A 303 2.50 -25.58 22.84
N PHE A 304 2.15 -24.53 23.59
CA PHE A 304 1.16 -23.53 23.19
C PHE A 304 1.51 -22.84 21.86
N ILE A 305 2.76 -22.37 21.71
CA ILE A 305 3.18 -21.68 20.47
C ILE A 305 3.08 -22.62 19.26
N SER A 306 3.42 -23.89 19.45
CA SER A 306 3.35 -24.91 18.39
C SER A 306 1.91 -25.35 18.07
N SER A 307 0.99 -25.39 19.04
CA SER A 307 -0.38 -25.90 18.87
C SER A 307 -1.39 -24.86 18.39
N THR A 308 -1.17 -23.57 18.68
CA THR A 308 -2.19 -22.51 18.53
C THR A 308 -2.04 -21.62 17.31
N GLY A 309 -0.99 -21.83 16.49
CA GLY A 309 -0.68 -20.96 15.36
C GLY A 309 -0.04 -19.63 15.76
N ALA A 310 0.38 -19.47 17.02
CA ALA A 310 1.02 -18.23 17.51
C ALA A 310 2.26 -17.83 16.70
N ILE A 311 3.02 -18.81 16.18
CA ILE A 311 4.14 -18.56 15.27
C ILE A 311 3.71 -17.68 14.09
N GLN A 312 2.61 -18.04 13.43
CA GLN A 312 2.10 -17.29 12.27
C GLN A 312 1.63 -15.89 12.66
N VAL A 313 1.03 -15.73 13.85
CA VAL A 313 0.59 -14.43 14.36
C VAL A 313 1.78 -13.49 14.56
N PHE A 314 2.84 -13.97 15.23
CA PHE A 314 4.06 -13.18 15.43
C PHE A 314 4.79 -12.91 14.10
N GLN A 315 4.89 -13.90 13.20
CA GLN A 315 5.49 -13.72 11.88
C GLN A 315 4.77 -12.62 11.07
N THR A 316 3.44 -12.68 10.98
CA THR A 316 2.64 -11.65 10.28
C THR A 316 2.84 -10.27 10.91
N ARG A 317 2.84 -10.18 12.25
CA ARG A 317 3.05 -8.91 12.95
C ARG A 317 4.44 -8.33 12.69
N PHE A 318 5.47 -9.15 12.73
CA PHE A 318 6.85 -8.70 12.50
C PHE A 318 7.07 -8.27 11.05
N GLN A 319 6.46 -8.97 10.10
CA GLN A 319 6.51 -8.57 8.69
C GLN A 319 5.86 -7.21 8.44
N GLN A 320 4.81 -6.85 9.18
CA GLN A 320 4.10 -5.58 9.02
C GLN A 320 4.78 -4.40 9.73
N ASN A 321 5.43 -4.66 10.87
CA ASN A 321 5.87 -3.60 11.78
C ASN A 321 7.39 -3.42 11.86
N LEU A 322 8.20 -4.42 11.49
CA LEU A 322 9.65 -4.33 11.55
C LEU A 322 10.23 -3.98 10.18
N CYS A 323 11.27 -3.13 10.17
CA CYS A 323 11.97 -2.73 8.95
C CYS A 323 12.79 -3.87 8.31
N SER A 324 13.09 -4.93 9.06
CA SER A 324 13.79 -6.13 8.60
C SER A 324 12.94 -7.36 8.92
N PRO A 325 12.80 -8.33 8.00
CA PRO A 325 12.02 -9.53 8.24
C PRO A 325 12.60 -10.35 9.38
N VAL A 326 11.74 -10.88 10.24
CA VAL A 326 12.08 -11.80 11.33
C VAL A 326 11.24 -13.06 11.17
N LEU A 327 11.90 -14.21 11.10
CA LEU A 327 11.26 -15.52 11.04
C LEU A 327 11.46 -16.29 12.34
N LEU A 328 10.50 -17.14 12.66
CA LEU A 328 10.45 -17.94 13.89
C LEU A 328 10.59 -19.41 13.52
N GLU A 329 11.50 -20.12 14.20
CA GLU A 329 11.65 -21.57 14.14
C GLU A 329 11.48 -22.17 15.55
N ALA A 330 10.52 -23.08 15.68
CA ALA A 330 10.36 -23.91 16.88
C ALA A 330 10.71 -25.36 16.50
N THR A 331 11.83 -25.87 17.01
CA THR A 331 12.20 -27.28 16.79
C THR A 331 11.63 -28.15 17.90
N GLU A 332 11.18 -29.37 17.61
CA GLU A 332 10.57 -30.26 18.62
C GLU A 332 11.54 -30.58 19.77
N PHE A 333 12.85 -30.63 19.49
CA PHE A 333 13.89 -31.07 20.42
C PHE A 333 14.55 -29.95 21.25
N SER A 334 14.46 -28.67 20.85
CA SER A 334 15.05 -27.54 21.59
C SER A 334 14.04 -26.86 22.52
N LEU A 335 14.41 -26.47 23.75
CA LEU A 335 13.52 -25.66 24.59
C LEU A 335 13.46 -24.18 24.16
N ASP A 336 14.34 -23.78 23.26
CA ASP A 336 14.44 -22.40 22.79
C ASP A 336 13.58 -22.18 21.53
N LEU A 337 12.89 -21.06 21.49
CA LEU A 337 12.34 -20.50 20.25
C LEU A 337 13.44 -19.71 19.55
N VAL A 338 13.72 -20.04 18.28
CA VAL A 338 14.78 -19.40 17.51
C VAL A 338 14.18 -18.34 16.60
N LEU A 339 14.69 -17.11 16.70
CA LEU A 339 14.41 -16.01 15.79
C LEU A 339 15.56 -15.86 14.79
N LEU A 340 15.23 -15.65 13.52
CA LEU A 340 16.17 -15.50 12.42
C LEU A 340 15.94 -14.17 11.70
N SER A 341 17.01 -13.39 11.49
CA SER A 341 16.97 -12.15 10.70
C SER A 341 18.36 -11.75 10.21
N LEU A 342 18.41 -10.86 9.21
CA LEU A 342 19.63 -10.15 8.81
C LEU A 342 19.94 -8.93 9.71
N SER A 343 19.05 -8.58 10.64
CA SER A 343 19.19 -7.41 11.52
C SER A 343 19.09 -7.79 13.00
N SER A 344 20.15 -7.51 13.76
CA SER A 344 20.19 -7.69 15.22
C SER A 344 19.17 -6.82 15.96
N GLY A 345 18.92 -5.60 15.49
CA GLY A 345 17.93 -4.71 16.10
C GLY A 345 16.51 -5.25 15.97
N ALA A 346 16.17 -5.82 14.82
CA ALA A 346 14.87 -6.45 14.59
C ALA A 346 14.70 -7.72 15.44
N LEU A 347 15.77 -8.50 15.65
CA LEU A 347 15.75 -9.67 16.54
C LEU A 347 15.44 -9.27 17.99
N GLN A 348 16.14 -8.25 18.52
CA GLN A 348 15.93 -7.79 19.90
C GLN A 348 14.52 -7.25 20.14
N GLU A 349 13.99 -6.50 19.18
CA GLU A 349 12.62 -5.97 19.24
C GLU A 349 11.58 -7.11 19.20
N ALA A 350 11.77 -8.08 18.30
CA ALA A 350 10.93 -9.26 18.19
C ALA A 350 10.98 -10.12 19.47
N ALA A 351 12.17 -10.34 20.03
CA ALA A 351 12.36 -11.11 21.25
C ALA A 351 11.68 -10.45 22.45
N SER A 352 11.88 -9.14 22.61
CA SER A 352 11.22 -8.35 23.66
C SER A 352 9.70 -8.38 23.51
N ALA A 353 9.18 -8.36 22.28
CA ALA A 353 7.76 -8.47 22.03
C ALA A 353 7.19 -9.84 22.45
N ILE A 354 7.84 -10.94 22.06
CA ILE A 354 7.39 -12.30 22.43
C ILE A 354 7.42 -12.49 23.94
N GLN A 355 8.52 -12.09 24.60
CA GLN A 355 8.67 -12.24 26.06
C GLN A 355 7.68 -11.39 26.86
N ARG A 356 7.28 -10.23 26.33
CA ARG A 356 6.27 -9.37 26.95
C ARG A 356 4.86 -9.92 26.74
N ASP A 357 4.58 -10.41 25.54
CA ASP A 357 3.22 -10.68 25.11
C ASP A 357 2.76 -12.09 25.49
N LEU A 358 3.68 -13.06 25.64
CA LEU A 358 3.38 -14.40 26.13
C LEU A 358 3.62 -14.53 27.64
N CYS A 359 2.73 -15.24 28.33
CA CYS A 359 2.91 -15.53 29.74
C CYS A 359 2.48 -16.95 30.12
N MET A 360 3.02 -17.40 31.23
CA MET A 360 2.62 -18.63 31.91
C MET A 360 2.39 -18.29 33.38
N GLU A 361 1.18 -18.51 33.86
CA GLU A 361 0.81 -18.32 35.27
C GLU A 361 0.42 -19.67 35.85
N THR A 362 0.99 -20.02 37.01
CA THR A 362 0.68 -21.27 37.72
C THR A 362 -0.03 -20.96 39.02
N VAL A 363 -1.23 -21.50 39.18
CA VAL A 363 -2.05 -21.39 40.38
C VAL A 363 -2.06 -22.73 41.11
N LEU A 364 -1.76 -22.71 42.41
CA LEU A 364 -1.80 -23.90 43.27
C LEU A 364 -3.11 -23.92 44.04
N LEU A 365 -3.91 -24.96 43.86
CA LEU A 365 -5.17 -25.14 44.58
C LEU A 365 -4.93 -25.83 45.92
N GLU A 366 -5.65 -25.40 46.96
CA GLU A 366 -5.59 -26.10 48.25
C GLU A 366 -6.22 -27.50 48.16
N GLN A 367 -5.83 -28.42 49.04
CA GLN A 367 -6.29 -29.82 49.00
C GLN A 367 -7.83 -29.97 49.10
N ALA A 368 -8.51 -28.98 49.69
CA ALA A 368 -9.97 -28.94 49.78
C ALA A 368 -10.62 -28.53 48.44
N GLU A 369 -9.94 -27.71 47.64
CA GLU A 369 -10.42 -27.17 46.35
C GLU A 369 -10.12 -28.11 45.18
N SER A 370 -9.13 -28.99 45.33
CA SER A 370 -8.72 -29.97 44.33
C SER A 370 -9.63 -31.21 44.24
N LYS A 371 -10.70 -31.29 45.05
CA LYS A 371 -11.63 -32.44 45.09
C LYS A 371 -13.01 -32.06 44.49
N PRO A 372 -13.71 -33.01 43.84
CA PRO A 372 -15.12 -32.81 43.45
C PRO A 372 -16.00 -32.50 44.67
N PRO A 373 -17.02 -31.62 44.57
CA PRO A 373 -17.53 -30.94 43.36
C PRO A 373 -16.88 -29.57 43.08
N VAL A 374 -15.96 -29.10 43.92
CA VAL A 374 -15.39 -27.74 43.84
C VAL A 374 -14.60 -27.55 42.54
N ILE A 375 -13.77 -28.54 42.19
CA ILE A 375 -12.98 -28.50 40.96
C ILE A 375 -13.85 -28.58 39.69
N ASP A 376 -14.95 -29.31 39.74
CA ASP A 376 -15.88 -29.42 38.60
C ASP A 376 -16.64 -28.10 38.40
N THR A 377 -16.99 -27.43 39.50
CA THR A 377 -17.58 -26.10 39.47
C THR A 377 -16.60 -25.08 38.90
N LEU A 378 -15.32 -25.15 39.27
CA LEU A 378 -14.26 -24.31 38.72
C LEU A 378 -14.11 -24.51 37.21
N LYS A 379 -14.00 -25.77 36.75
CA LYS A 379 -13.92 -26.11 35.31
C LYS A 379 -15.14 -25.61 34.54
N ASN A 380 -16.35 -25.82 35.08
CA ASN A 380 -17.59 -25.36 34.47
C ASN A 380 -17.68 -23.84 34.39
N THR A 381 -17.11 -23.11 35.35
CA THR A 381 -17.08 -21.64 35.37
C THR A 381 -16.04 -21.07 34.40
N LEU A 382 -14.89 -21.73 34.28
CA LEU A 382 -13.81 -21.27 33.39
C LEU A 382 -14.08 -21.56 31.92
N THR A 383 -14.88 -22.58 31.61
CA THR A 383 -15.13 -23.00 30.21
C THR A 383 -15.74 -21.88 29.35
N PRO A 384 -16.81 -21.17 29.77
CA PRO A 384 -17.34 -20.04 29.01
C PRO A 384 -16.35 -18.87 28.90
N ALA A 385 -15.58 -18.59 29.96
CA ALA A 385 -14.58 -17.52 29.97
C ALA A 385 -13.41 -17.83 29.01
N LEU A 386 -12.98 -19.09 28.96
CA LEU A 386 -11.95 -19.58 28.04
C LEU A 386 -12.43 -19.49 26.59
N GLN A 387 -13.68 -19.85 26.31
CA GLN A 387 -14.28 -19.69 24.98
C GLN A 387 -14.33 -18.21 24.58
N GLN A 388 -14.77 -17.33 25.48
CA GLN A 388 -14.83 -15.89 25.21
C GLN A 388 -13.44 -15.28 24.97
N ALA A 389 -12.45 -15.62 25.79
CA ALA A 389 -11.07 -15.16 25.63
C ALA A 389 -10.47 -15.64 24.28
N ASN A 390 -10.86 -16.83 23.84
CA ASN A 390 -10.39 -17.43 22.58
C ASN A 390 -11.21 -17.05 21.34
N ASN A 391 -12.15 -16.10 21.42
CA ASN A 391 -12.92 -15.66 20.24
C ASN A 391 -12.10 -14.82 19.25
N GLY A 392 -10.93 -14.33 19.65
CA GLY A 392 -10.02 -13.54 18.81
C GLY A 392 -8.84 -14.35 18.24
N THR A 393 -7.87 -13.61 17.69
CA THR A 393 -6.59 -14.12 17.18
C THR A 393 -5.61 -14.49 18.32
N SER A 394 -5.70 -13.81 19.46
CA SER A 394 -5.02 -14.18 20.70
C SER A 394 -5.69 -15.40 21.34
N LYS A 395 -4.88 -16.37 21.77
CA LYS A 395 -5.34 -17.62 22.41
C LYS A 395 -4.77 -17.80 23.82
N VAL A 396 -5.47 -18.58 24.62
CA VAL A 396 -5.04 -19.00 25.95
C VAL A 396 -5.54 -20.42 26.21
N GLU A 397 -4.72 -21.23 26.87
CA GLU A 397 -4.99 -22.61 27.24
C GLU A 397 -4.89 -22.76 28.77
N ILE A 398 -5.66 -23.71 29.32
CA ILE A 398 -5.65 -24.05 30.74
C ILE A 398 -5.32 -25.54 30.87
N SER A 399 -4.30 -25.88 31.66
CA SER A 399 -3.98 -27.26 32.03
C SER A 399 -4.19 -27.48 33.53
N TYR A 400 -4.55 -28.72 33.90
CA TYR A 400 -4.75 -29.15 35.28
C TYR A 400 -3.81 -30.34 35.54
N GLU A 401 -2.81 -30.14 36.38
CA GLU A 401 -1.81 -31.16 36.74
C GLU A 401 -1.94 -31.53 38.21
N SER A 402 -2.20 -32.81 38.50
CA SER A 402 -2.19 -33.32 39.86
C SER A 402 -0.78 -33.26 40.46
N GLY A 403 -0.65 -32.75 41.68
CA GLY A 403 0.63 -32.64 42.37
C GLY A 403 1.30 -34.00 42.59
N THR A 404 2.62 -34.07 42.38
CA THR A 404 3.43 -35.27 42.63
C THR A 404 4.44 -35.03 43.74
N GLY A 405 4.56 -35.99 44.67
CA GLY A 405 5.68 -36.22 45.60
C GLY A 405 6.08 -35.09 46.58
N SER A 406 6.45 -33.92 46.07
CA SER A 406 6.95 -32.77 46.85
C SER A 406 5.91 -31.70 47.17
N ASP A 407 4.84 -31.58 46.37
CA ASP A 407 3.67 -30.76 46.67
C ASP A 407 2.41 -31.49 46.19
N PRO A 408 1.53 -31.94 47.10
CA PRO A 408 0.33 -32.72 46.76
C PRO A 408 -0.81 -31.85 46.19
N ARG A 409 -0.63 -30.53 46.11
CA ARG A 409 -1.64 -29.59 45.60
C ARG A 409 -1.78 -29.68 44.09
N MET A 410 -3.01 -29.54 43.60
CA MET A 410 -3.26 -29.49 42.17
C MET A 410 -2.77 -28.17 41.57
N LYS A 411 -2.01 -28.26 40.50
CA LYS A 411 -1.52 -27.11 39.74
C LYS A 411 -2.45 -26.84 38.58
N VAL A 412 -2.93 -25.62 38.47
CA VAL A 412 -3.65 -25.16 37.30
C VAL A 412 -2.78 -24.13 36.59
N GLN A 413 -2.39 -24.42 35.35
CA GLN A 413 -1.51 -23.55 34.59
C GLN A 413 -2.30 -22.89 33.47
N LEU A 414 -2.15 -21.57 33.36
CA LEU A 414 -2.62 -20.81 32.22
C LEU A 414 -1.43 -20.46 31.34
N VAL A 415 -1.58 -20.72 30.05
CA VAL A 415 -0.53 -20.50 29.07
C VAL A 415 -1.14 -19.79 27.87
N GLY A 416 -0.62 -18.62 27.51
CA GLY A 416 -1.12 -17.89 26.36
C GLY A 416 -0.65 -16.45 26.31
N TYR A 417 -1.40 -15.61 25.60
CA TYR A 417 -1.16 -14.18 25.58
C TYR A 417 -1.49 -13.55 26.94
N SER A 418 -0.65 -12.62 27.38
CA SER A 418 -0.65 -12.02 28.73
C SER A 418 -1.98 -11.33 29.08
N THR A 419 -2.60 -10.69 28.11
CA THR A 419 -3.90 -10.01 28.26
C THR A 419 -5.04 -10.99 28.58
N GLU A 420 -5.06 -12.16 27.93
CA GLU A 420 -6.11 -13.17 28.06
C GLU A 420 -5.87 -14.09 29.28
N ALA A 421 -4.62 -14.36 29.62
CA ALA A 421 -4.26 -15.11 30.83
C ALA A 421 -4.60 -14.33 32.11
N ASP A 422 -4.34 -13.01 32.15
CA ASP A 422 -4.69 -12.15 33.29
C ASP A 422 -6.21 -12.12 33.55
N VAL A 423 -7.02 -12.18 32.48
CA VAL A 423 -8.49 -12.28 32.53
C VAL A 423 -8.93 -13.59 33.21
N LEU A 424 -8.28 -14.71 32.90
CA LEU A 424 -8.66 -16.04 33.40
C LEU A 424 -8.12 -16.39 34.80
N VAL A 425 -7.08 -15.69 35.28
CA VAL A 425 -6.59 -15.84 36.66
C VAL A 425 -7.59 -15.29 37.70
N ALA A 426 -8.38 -14.27 37.35
CA ALA A 426 -9.31 -13.62 38.28
C ALA A 426 -10.47 -14.52 38.76
N PRO A 427 -11.13 -15.33 37.89
CA PRO A 427 -12.08 -16.37 38.31
C PRO A 427 -11.45 -17.51 39.11
N MET A 428 -10.21 -17.89 38.83
CA MET A 428 -9.58 -19.08 39.41
C MET A 428 -9.31 -18.99 40.91
N LEU A 429 -9.10 -17.78 41.42
CA LEU A 429 -8.78 -17.54 42.83
C LEU A 429 -9.90 -16.82 43.57
N ASN A 430 -11.12 -16.94 43.05
CA ASN A 430 -12.33 -16.33 43.62
C ASN A 430 -12.06 -14.85 43.92
N THR A 431 -11.83 -14.00 42.93
CA THR A 431 -11.69 -12.52 43.07
C THR A 431 -10.73 -12.05 44.18
N ASN A 432 -9.51 -12.60 44.27
CA ASN A 432 -8.48 -12.02 45.13
C ASN A 432 -7.82 -10.81 44.43
N LEU A 433 -7.80 -9.63 45.08
CA LEU A 433 -7.18 -8.41 44.52
C LEU A 433 -5.72 -8.64 44.11
N THR A 434 -4.99 -9.54 44.76
CA THR A 434 -3.57 -9.81 44.42
C THR A 434 -3.40 -10.82 43.29
N SER A 435 -4.46 -11.29 42.64
CA SER A 435 -4.36 -12.31 41.60
C SER A 435 -3.83 -11.77 40.27
N THR A 436 -3.94 -10.45 40.01
CA THR A 436 -3.38 -9.79 38.83
C THR A 436 -2.22 -8.87 39.18
N LYS A 437 -1.31 -8.61 38.24
CA LYS A 437 -0.21 -7.64 38.41
C LYS A 437 -0.71 -6.24 38.75
N VAL A 438 -1.84 -5.84 38.14
CA VAL A 438 -2.53 -4.58 38.40
C VAL A 438 -3.02 -4.53 39.85
N GLY A 439 -3.73 -5.56 40.31
CA GLY A 439 -4.29 -5.57 41.66
C GLY A 439 -3.23 -5.71 42.77
N LYS A 440 -2.10 -6.40 42.52
CA LYS A 440 -0.90 -6.36 43.41
C LYS A 440 -0.34 -4.95 43.54
N SER A 441 -0.22 -4.23 42.42
CA SER A 441 0.28 -2.85 42.40
C SER A 441 -0.67 -1.87 43.12
N PHE A 442 -1.99 -2.06 42.96
CA PHE A 442 -3.00 -1.32 43.69
C PHE A 442 -2.95 -1.59 45.20
N LEU A 443 -2.85 -2.86 45.63
CA LEU A 443 -2.75 -3.19 47.04
C LEU A 443 -1.50 -2.59 47.70
N ASN A 444 -0.36 -2.66 47.02
CA ASN A 444 0.90 -2.11 47.51
C ASN A 444 0.85 -0.59 47.72
N LYS A 445 0.04 0.13 46.93
CA LYS A 445 -0.12 1.59 47.04
C LYS A 445 -1.27 2.01 47.96
N ALA A 446 -2.37 1.26 47.99
CA ALA A 446 -3.59 1.61 48.72
C ALA A 446 -3.66 1.05 50.15
N GLY A 447 -2.79 0.11 50.51
CA GLY A 447 -2.67 -0.45 51.86
C GLY A 447 -3.77 -1.44 52.24
N GLN A 448 -3.67 -2.01 53.45
CA GLN A 448 -4.52 -3.12 53.93
C GLN A 448 -6.01 -2.74 54.08
N GLN A 449 -6.32 -1.47 54.38
CA GLN A 449 -7.69 -0.98 54.52
C GLN A 449 -8.52 -1.15 53.23
N PHE A 450 -7.86 -0.94 52.07
CA PHE A 450 -8.46 -1.12 50.75
C PHE A 450 -8.80 -2.58 50.48
N LYS A 451 -7.89 -3.50 50.87
CA LYS A 451 -8.09 -4.95 50.77
C LYS A 451 -9.32 -5.40 51.55
N SER A 452 -9.45 -4.97 52.81
CA SER A 452 -10.59 -5.34 53.66
C SER A 452 -11.93 -4.83 53.10
N THR A 453 -11.92 -3.67 52.44
CA THR A 453 -13.13 -3.11 51.80
C THR A 453 -13.50 -3.87 50.53
N PHE A 454 -12.50 -4.25 49.73
CA PHE A 454 -12.68 -5.07 48.54
C PHE A 454 -13.22 -6.46 48.88
N ASP A 455 -12.65 -7.10 49.90
CA ASP A 455 -13.08 -8.41 50.38
C ASP A 455 -14.50 -8.38 50.99
N ALA A 456 -14.92 -7.25 51.58
CA ALA A 456 -16.29 -7.08 52.07
C ALA A 456 -17.33 -6.93 50.95
N ALA A 457 -16.97 -6.37 49.80
CA ALA A 457 -17.85 -6.20 48.64
C ALA A 457 -18.08 -7.49 47.85
N LYS A 458 -17.12 -8.43 47.94
CA LYS A 458 -17.04 -9.69 47.21
C LYS A 458 -18.11 -10.74 47.57
N GLY A 459 -18.86 -10.54 48.66
CA GLY A 459 -19.83 -11.50 49.19
C GLY A 459 -21.25 -11.47 48.59
N ARG A 460 -21.51 -10.75 47.50
CA ARG A 460 -22.86 -10.67 46.89
C ARG A 460 -22.80 -11.02 45.40
N THR A 461 -22.80 -12.31 45.09
CA THR A 461 -22.79 -12.82 43.71
C THR A 461 -24.22 -13.02 43.20
N GLY A 462 -24.50 -12.62 41.95
CA GLY A 462 -25.57 -13.25 41.17
C GLY A 462 -26.49 -12.41 40.26
N ASN A 463 -26.23 -11.13 39.96
CA ASN A 463 -27.08 -10.44 38.96
C ASN A 463 -26.36 -9.32 38.19
N ARG A 464 -26.65 -9.15 36.89
CA ARG A 464 -26.05 -8.11 36.03
C ARG A 464 -26.33 -6.69 36.55
N HIS A 465 -27.55 -6.47 37.05
CA HIS A 465 -27.94 -5.26 37.79
C HIS A 465 -27.16 -5.06 39.10
N SER A 466 -26.71 -6.15 39.74
CA SER A 466 -25.91 -6.08 40.97
C SER A 466 -24.47 -5.64 40.70
N SER A 467 -23.95 -5.86 39.48
CA SER A 467 -22.57 -5.50 39.11
C SER A 467 -22.46 -4.02 38.79
N GLU A 468 -23.43 -3.46 38.06
CA GLU A 468 -23.55 -2.01 37.83
C GLU A 468 -23.78 -1.28 39.16
N GLN A 469 -24.71 -1.74 40.00
CA GLN A 469 -24.93 -1.15 41.33
C GLN A 469 -23.71 -1.23 42.26
N ALA A 470 -22.99 -2.34 42.24
CA ALA A 470 -21.75 -2.47 43.02
C ALA A 470 -20.68 -1.50 42.54
N LEU A 471 -20.58 -1.28 41.23
CA LEU A 471 -19.66 -0.31 40.64
C LEU A 471 -20.04 1.13 41.01
N HIS A 472 -21.32 1.50 40.88
CA HIS A 472 -21.85 2.79 41.34
C HIS A 472 -21.49 3.03 42.82
N CYS A 473 -21.82 2.07 43.70
CA CYS A 473 -21.54 2.18 45.13
C CYS A 473 -20.03 2.25 45.43
N GLY A 474 -19.21 1.50 44.69
CA GLY A 474 -17.76 1.47 44.88
C GLY A 474 -17.09 2.79 44.54
N ILE A 475 -17.44 3.37 43.38
CA ILE A 475 -16.88 4.65 42.91
C ILE A 475 -17.36 5.78 43.83
N GLY A 476 -18.66 5.87 44.11
CA GLY A 476 -19.21 6.88 45.00
C GLY A 476 -18.59 6.84 46.40
N ARG A 477 -18.34 5.65 46.95
CA ARG A 477 -17.69 5.50 48.26
C ARG A 477 -16.21 5.86 48.23
N ALA A 478 -15.48 5.57 47.16
CA ALA A 478 -14.09 5.96 47.01
C ALA A 478 -13.94 7.50 46.99
N LEU A 479 -14.83 8.19 46.26
CA LEU A 479 -14.88 9.65 46.23
C LEU A 479 -15.22 10.24 47.60
N ALA A 480 -16.21 9.70 48.30
CA ALA A 480 -16.57 10.15 49.65
C ALA A 480 -15.43 9.95 50.67
N LEU A 481 -14.68 8.84 50.57
CA LEU A 481 -13.54 8.58 51.45
C LEU A 481 -12.39 9.56 51.21
N CYS A 482 -12.17 10.01 49.96
CA CYS A 482 -11.18 11.04 49.69
C CYS A 482 -11.47 12.35 50.42
N GLU A 483 -12.74 12.75 50.52
CA GLU A 483 -13.14 13.92 51.32
C GLU A 483 -12.95 13.69 52.81
N GLN A 484 -13.40 12.52 53.32
CA GLN A 484 -13.23 12.19 54.75
C GLN A 484 -11.76 12.16 55.18
N GLN A 485 -10.85 11.82 54.28
CA GLN A 485 -9.41 11.73 54.53
C GLN A 485 -8.64 12.98 54.07
N ALA A 486 -9.34 14.05 53.67
CA ALA A 486 -8.73 15.29 53.19
C ALA A 486 -7.75 15.11 52.01
N LEU A 487 -7.97 14.13 51.13
CA LEU A 487 -7.12 13.84 49.98
C LEU A 487 -7.40 14.81 48.83
N SER A 488 -6.34 15.36 48.23
CA SER A 488 -6.46 16.38 47.18
C SER A 488 -6.66 15.84 45.77
N SER A 489 -6.36 14.56 45.55
CA SER A 489 -6.50 13.93 44.23
C SER A 489 -6.77 12.43 44.33
N ILE A 490 -7.51 11.90 43.36
CA ILE A 490 -7.76 10.47 43.17
C ILE A 490 -7.54 10.10 41.70
N ALA A 491 -7.14 8.86 41.45
CA ALA A 491 -7.02 8.32 40.10
C ALA A 491 -7.85 7.03 39.96
N PHE A 492 -8.70 6.97 38.93
CA PHE A 492 -9.52 5.80 38.61
C PHE A 492 -9.05 5.16 37.31
N PRO A 493 -8.77 3.85 37.27
CA PRO A 493 -8.80 3.12 36.01
C PRO A 493 -10.25 2.95 35.53
N VAL A 494 -10.47 2.50 34.29
CA VAL A 494 -11.81 2.05 33.86
C VAL A 494 -12.12 0.72 34.55
N ILE A 495 -12.92 0.78 35.62
CA ILE A 495 -13.32 -0.37 36.45
C ILE A 495 -14.64 -0.91 35.92
N GLY A 496 -14.74 -2.23 35.68
CA GLY A 496 -15.97 -2.84 35.13
C GLY A 496 -15.71 -3.89 34.05
N PRO A 497 -14.88 -3.59 33.02
CA PRO A 497 -14.66 -4.49 31.88
C PRO A 497 -13.79 -5.73 32.17
N GLY A 498 -13.33 -5.86 33.41
CA GLY A 498 -12.66 -7.06 33.90
C GLY A 498 -13.65 -8.12 34.41
N VAL A 499 -13.15 -9.33 34.66
CA VAL A 499 -13.99 -10.51 34.95
C VAL A 499 -14.77 -10.44 36.26
N ALA A 500 -14.35 -9.58 37.19
CA ALA A 500 -15.05 -9.39 38.46
C ALA A 500 -16.44 -8.76 38.30
N LEU A 501 -16.64 -7.90 37.29
CA LEU A 501 -17.91 -7.19 37.05
C LEU A 501 -18.50 -7.48 35.67
N ALA A 502 -17.67 -7.93 34.71
CA ALA A 502 -18.06 -8.32 33.36
C ALA A 502 -18.94 -7.29 32.63
N LEU A 503 -18.72 -6.00 32.91
CA LEU A 503 -19.48 -4.91 32.30
C LEU A 503 -18.88 -4.54 30.93
N PRO A 504 -19.70 -4.25 29.91
CA PRO A 504 -19.19 -3.65 28.68
C PRO A 504 -18.36 -2.39 28.98
N VAL A 505 -17.28 -2.16 28.20
CA VAL A 505 -16.41 -0.98 28.35
C VAL A 505 -17.21 0.32 28.35
N GLN A 506 -18.23 0.40 27.50
CA GLN A 506 -19.10 1.55 27.38
C GLN A 506 -19.95 1.77 28.64
N ASN A 507 -20.54 0.71 29.20
CA ASN A 507 -21.30 0.80 30.47
C ASN A 507 -20.38 1.20 31.64
N ALA A 508 -19.19 0.61 31.72
CA ALA A 508 -18.23 0.93 32.78
C ALA A 508 -17.73 2.39 32.70
N ALA A 509 -17.50 2.88 31.48
CA ALA A 509 -17.16 4.29 31.23
C ALA A 509 -18.32 5.22 31.63
N SER A 510 -19.55 4.89 31.22
CA SER A 510 -20.78 5.63 31.58
C SER A 510 -20.94 5.73 33.09
N ILE A 511 -20.88 4.60 33.81
CA ILE A 511 -21.03 4.55 35.26
C ILE A 511 -19.93 5.37 35.97
N LEU A 512 -18.69 5.29 35.50
CA LEU A 512 -17.59 6.10 36.05
C LEU A 512 -17.86 7.60 35.87
N THR A 513 -18.28 8.03 34.68
CA THR A 513 -18.60 9.44 34.42
C THR A 513 -19.84 9.91 35.17
N GLU A 514 -20.86 9.07 35.31
CA GLU A 514 -22.09 9.33 36.07
C GLU A 514 -21.79 9.52 37.55
N GLU A 515 -21.04 8.63 38.19
CA GLU A 515 -20.71 8.73 39.62
C GLU A 515 -19.81 9.92 39.94
N ILE A 516 -18.84 10.22 39.07
CA ILE A 516 -18.04 11.45 39.21
C ILE A 516 -18.95 12.69 39.10
N GLY A 517 -19.92 12.64 38.19
CA GLY A 517 -20.94 13.69 38.04
C GLY A 517 -21.81 13.85 39.29
N MET A 518 -22.35 12.75 39.81
CA MET A 518 -23.18 12.68 41.02
C MET A 518 -22.43 13.14 42.27
N PHE A 519 -21.16 12.77 42.41
CA PHE A 519 -20.32 13.25 43.49
C PHE A 519 -20.11 14.77 43.41
N GLY A 520 -19.94 15.33 42.20
CA GLY A 520 -19.91 16.77 41.98
C GLY A 520 -21.22 17.50 42.31
N LEU A 521 -22.36 16.79 42.35
CA LEU A 521 -23.67 17.32 42.74
C LEU A 521 -23.90 17.33 44.26
N ALA A 522 -23.16 16.52 45.03
CA ALA A 522 -23.37 16.37 46.48
C ALA A 522 -22.93 17.59 47.33
N GLY A 523 -22.30 18.60 46.72
CA GLY A 523 -21.89 19.85 47.35
C GLY A 523 -20.46 20.27 46.99
N PRO A 524 -20.00 21.46 47.41
CA PRO A 524 -18.60 21.85 47.23
C PRO A 524 -17.67 20.89 47.97
N THR A 525 -16.69 20.34 47.27
CA THR A 525 -15.63 19.51 47.87
C THR A 525 -14.72 20.36 48.74
N SER A 526 -14.35 19.85 49.90
CA SER A 526 -13.48 20.53 50.86
C SER A 526 -12.00 20.28 50.58
N SER A 527 -11.65 19.11 50.03
CA SER A 527 -10.26 18.70 49.82
C SER A 527 -9.96 18.18 48.41
N LEU A 528 -10.85 17.40 47.79
CA LEU A 528 -10.60 16.72 46.52
C LEU A 528 -10.74 17.70 45.34
N LYS A 529 -9.61 17.98 44.68
CA LYS A 529 -9.50 18.95 43.59
C LYS A 529 -9.24 18.33 42.23
N THR A 530 -8.74 17.09 42.18
CA THR A 530 -8.29 16.47 40.94
C THR A 530 -8.68 15.01 40.87
N ILE A 531 -9.51 14.65 39.89
CA ILE A 531 -9.84 13.26 39.54
C ILE A 531 -9.12 12.95 38.22
N ARG A 532 -8.27 11.92 38.21
CA ARG A 532 -7.56 11.46 37.01
C ARG A 532 -8.15 10.15 36.53
N ILE A 533 -8.58 10.06 35.28
CA ILE A 533 -8.96 8.78 34.67
C ILE A 533 -7.72 8.20 33.99
N VAL A 534 -7.31 7.00 34.40
CA VAL A 534 -6.12 6.30 33.92
C VAL A 534 -6.55 5.28 32.89
N ILE A 535 -6.29 5.57 31.62
CA ILE A 535 -6.57 4.66 30.52
C ILE A 535 -5.35 3.75 30.33
N MET A 536 -5.56 2.44 30.43
CA MET A 536 -4.50 1.45 30.23
C MET A 536 -4.30 1.22 28.72
N PRO A 537 -3.07 1.25 28.19
CA PRO A 537 -2.79 1.28 26.75
C PRO A 537 -3.25 0.04 25.96
N ASN A 538 -3.68 -1.03 26.63
CA ASN A 538 -4.09 -2.30 26.01
C ASN A 538 -5.61 -2.54 26.06
N TYR A 539 -6.43 -1.55 26.42
CA TYR A 539 -7.89 -1.64 26.33
C TYR A 539 -8.38 -0.99 25.02
N PRO A 540 -8.61 -1.74 23.93
CA PRO A 540 -9.14 -1.18 22.70
C PRO A 540 -10.48 -0.48 22.97
N ASN A 541 -10.66 0.69 22.37
CA ASN A 541 -11.89 1.51 22.38
C ASN A 541 -12.25 2.19 23.73
N SER A 542 -11.41 2.11 24.76
CA SER A 542 -11.70 2.77 26.06
C SER A 542 -11.51 4.30 26.03
N GLU A 543 -10.48 4.79 25.33
CA GLU A 543 -10.26 6.23 25.08
C GLU A 543 -11.35 6.80 24.17
N GLU A 544 -11.75 6.05 23.15
CA GLU A 544 -12.81 6.39 22.21
C GLU A 544 -14.19 6.39 22.90
N SER A 545 -14.46 5.43 23.81
CA SER A 545 -15.69 5.40 24.62
C SER A 545 -15.76 6.54 25.63
N LEU A 546 -14.65 6.88 26.31
CA LEU A 546 -14.62 8.00 27.26
C LEU A 546 -14.66 9.37 26.56
N SER A 547 -14.01 9.49 25.39
CA SER A 547 -14.00 10.73 24.60
C SER A 547 -15.36 10.96 23.93
N SER A 548 -15.99 9.91 23.38
CA SER A 548 -17.33 9.99 22.80
C SER A 548 -18.44 10.32 23.81
N GLU A 549 -18.21 10.10 25.11
CA GLU A 549 -19.14 10.53 26.15
C GLU A 549 -19.21 12.06 26.30
N ILE A 550 -18.12 12.77 26.04
CA ILE A 550 -17.92 14.21 26.31
C ILE A 550 -17.79 15.04 25.02
N GLU A 551 -17.87 14.41 23.84
CA GLU A 551 -17.80 15.09 22.54
C GLU A 551 -18.99 16.04 22.28
N GLU A 552 -18.74 17.12 21.52
CA GLU A 552 -19.76 18.07 21.06
C GLU A 552 -20.88 17.36 20.28
N ILE A 553 -22.13 17.50 20.75
CA ILE A 553 -23.29 16.84 20.16
C ILE A 553 -24.03 17.82 19.27
N THR A 554 -24.22 17.48 17.99
CA THR A 554 -25.03 18.26 17.05
C THR A 554 -26.39 17.62 16.80
N ILE A 555 -27.45 18.37 17.06
CA ILE A 555 -28.85 18.00 16.85
C ILE A 555 -29.35 18.79 15.63
N PRO A 556 -29.58 18.14 14.48
CA PRO A 556 -30.14 18.80 13.31
C PRO A 556 -31.64 19.04 13.50
N LEU A 557 -32.07 20.29 13.40
CA LEU A 557 -33.49 20.66 13.29
C LEU A 557 -33.77 21.16 11.86
N ALA A 558 -35.05 21.29 11.50
CA ALA A 558 -35.45 21.59 10.11
C ALA A 558 -34.88 22.91 9.55
N SER A 559 -34.68 23.91 10.41
CA SER A 559 -34.25 25.27 10.03
C SER A 559 -32.92 25.73 10.66
N CYS A 560 -32.46 25.02 11.70
CA CYS A 560 -31.26 25.36 12.47
C CYS A 560 -30.61 24.11 13.09
N LYS A 561 -29.43 24.26 13.68
CA LYS A 561 -28.71 23.20 14.39
C LYS A 561 -28.54 23.58 15.86
N VAL A 562 -28.74 22.62 16.77
CA VAL A 562 -28.44 22.79 18.20
C VAL A 562 -27.17 22.03 18.53
N HIS A 563 -26.21 22.68 19.16
CA HIS A 563 -24.94 22.09 19.56
C HIS A 563 -24.88 22.06 21.09
N LEU A 564 -24.67 20.89 21.69
CA LEU A 564 -24.30 20.77 23.10
C LEU A 564 -22.78 20.82 23.20
N ILE A 565 -22.25 21.84 23.87
CA ILE A 565 -20.82 22.10 23.98
C ILE A 565 -20.42 21.96 25.44
N PHE A 566 -19.49 21.05 25.74
CA PHE A 566 -18.82 21.02 27.04
C PHE A 566 -17.68 22.05 27.03
N GLY A 567 -17.86 23.18 27.71
CA GLY A 567 -16.91 24.28 27.63
C GLY A 567 -17.33 25.54 28.37
N ASP A 568 -16.46 26.55 28.29
CA ASP A 568 -16.66 27.86 28.90
C ASP A 568 -17.24 28.84 27.90
N ILE A 569 -18.40 29.41 28.24
CA ILE A 569 -19.12 30.39 27.42
C ILE A 569 -18.33 31.68 27.19
N SER A 570 -17.35 31.99 28.04
CA SER A 570 -16.46 33.14 27.86
C SER A 570 -15.60 33.05 26.58
N ASN A 571 -15.44 31.85 26.01
CA ASN A 571 -14.67 31.60 24.79
C ASN A 571 -15.52 31.57 23.52
N GLU A 572 -16.84 31.76 23.61
CA GLU A 572 -17.75 31.71 22.47
C GLU A 572 -17.65 32.96 21.58
N THR A 573 -17.88 32.76 20.28
CA THR A 573 -17.85 33.82 19.27
C THR A 573 -19.15 33.89 18.46
N THR A 574 -20.26 33.44 19.04
CA THR A 574 -21.59 33.51 18.39
C THR A 574 -22.07 34.96 18.30
N ASP A 575 -23.06 35.22 17.43
CA ASP A 575 -23.60 36.58 17.25
C ASP A 575 -24.18 37.13 18.57
N VAL A 576 -24.79 36.27 19.37
CA VAL A 576 -25.40 36.64 20.66
C VAL A 576 -24.90 35.74 21.78
N ILE A 577 -24.49 36.36 22.89
CA ILE A 577 -24.15 35.65 24.13
C ILE A 577 -25.26 35.89 25.15
N VAL A 578 -25.76 34.81 25.75
CA VAL A 578 -26.75 34.91 26.84
C VAL A 578 -26.03 34.95 28.18
N ASN A 579 -26.26 36.02 28.93
CA ASN A 579 -25.78 36.18 30.29
C ASN A 579 -26.90 35.91 31.30
N THR A 580 -26.61 35.15 32.35
CA THR A 580 -27.53 34.88 33.46
C THR A 580 -27.11 35.66 34.71
N THR A 581 -27.97 36.56 35.20
CA THR A 581 -27.67 37.44 36.34
C THR A 581 -28.94 37.76 37.13
N ASP A 582 -28.82 38.10 38.42
CA ASP A 582 -29.93 38.63 39.21
C ASP A 582 -29.97 40.18 39.20
N PHE A 583 -29.08 40.83 38.44
CA PHE A 583 -28.88 42.27 38.35
C PHE A 583 -28.53 42.98 39.68
N THR A 584 -28.26 42.21 40.75
CA THR A 584 -27.96 42.73 42.09
C THR A 584 -26.58 42.29 42.59
N ASP A 585 -26.22 41.02 42.37
CA ASP A 585 -24.89 40.46 42.56
C ASP A 585 -24.30 40.09 41.20
N LEU A 586 -23.45 40.97 40.68
CA LEU A 586 -22.75 40.74 39.42
C LEU A 586 -21.55 39.78 39.55
N LYS A 587 -21.28 39.24 40.74
CA LYS A 587 -20.20 38.27 41.03
C LYS A 587 -20.69 36.82 40.99
N THR A 588 -21.73 36.52 40.23
CA THR A 588 -22.13 35.13 39.94
C THR A 588 -21.21 34.53 38.89
N ASP A 589 -20.87 33.24 38.98
CA ASP A 589 -19.80 32.60 38.19
C ASP A 589 -19.90 32.95 36.68
N VAL A 590 -21.02 32.64 36.02
CA VAL A 590 -21.22 32.91 34.58
C VAL A 590 -21.26 34.42 34.25
N CYS A 591 -21.91 35.24 35.08
CA CYS A 591 -22.00 36.68 34.85
C CYS A 591 -20.65 37.36 35.00
N ASN A 592 -19.89 36.96 36.02
CA ASN A 592 -18.56 37.45 36.28
C ASN A 592 -17.60 37.09 35.14
N ASP A 593 -17.67 35.86 34.62
CA ASP A 593 -16.84 35.42 33.50
C ASP A 593 -17.14 36.22 32.23
N ILE A 594 -18.43 36.43 31.92
CA ILE A 594 -18.85 37.25 30.77
C ILE A 594 -18.43 38.71 30.95
N LEU A 595 -18.63 39.30 32.15
CA LEU A 595 -18.27 40.69 32.43
C LEU A 595 -16.76 40.93 32.42
N THR A 596 -15.97 39.94 32.82
CA THR A 596 -14.50 40.00 32.77
C THR A 596 -14.02 40.17 31.34
N VAL A 597 -14.66 39.50 30.38
CA VAL A 597 -14.34 39.61 28.95
C VAL A 597 -14.98 40.85 28.32
N ALA A 598 -16.26 41.13 28.61
CA ALA A 598 -17.00 42.25 28.01
C ALA A 598 -16.50 43.62 28.47
N GLY A 599 -15.97 43.71 29.68
CA GLY A 599 -15.35 44.92 30.23
C GLY A 599 -16.33 45.85 30.98
N PRO A 600 -15.81 46.97 31.51
CA PRO A 600 -16.51 47.79 32.50
C PRO A 600 -17.73 48.55 31.95
N GLN A 601 -17.81 48.74 30.63
CA GLN A 601 -18.92 49.43 29.98
C GLN A 601 -20.24 48.64 30.12
N VAL A 602 -20.16 47.32 29.93
CA VAL A 602 -21.30 46.41 30.08
C VAL A 602 -21.71 46.28 31.55
N MET A 603 -20.73 46.26 32.46
CA MET A 603 -20.99 46.27 33.91
C MET A 603 -21.72 47.53 34.38
N ALA A 604 -21.34 48.70 33.86
CA ALA A 604 -22.02 49.96 34.17
C ALA A 604 -23.46 49.97 33.63
N ALA A 605 -23.67 49.47 32.41
CA ALA A 605 -25.00 49.34 31.82
C ALA A 605 -25.92 48.43 32.64
N LEU A 606 -25.39 47.31 33.14
CA LEU A 606 -26.12 46.38 34.02
C LEU A 606 -26.47 47.00 35.37
N THR A 607 -25.55 47.75 35.97
CA THR A 607 -25.75 48.39 37.29
C THR A 607 -26.78 49.52 37.23
N ALA A 608 -26.90 50.19 36.07
CA ALA A 608 -27.89 51.22 35.83
C ALA A 608 -29.26 50.67 35.39
N ALA A 609 -29.36 49.39 35.05
CA ALA A 609 -30.57 48.80 34.48
C ALA A 609 -31.60 48.45 35.57
N GLN A 610 -32.87 48.79 35.34
CA GLN A 610 -34.00 48.29 36.11
C GLN A 610 -34.79 47.31 35.25
N VAL A 611 -34.47 46.02 35.38
CA VAL A 611 -35.05 44.94 34.57
C VAL A 611 -35.99 44.11 35.45
N LYS A 612 -37.22 43.86 34.99
CA LYS A 612 -38.12 42.97 35.74
C LYS A 612 -37.68 41.52 35.56
N LYS A 613 -37.97 40.67 36.55
CA LYS A 613 -37.66 39.24 36.45
C LYS A 613 -38.40 38.62 35.26
N GLY A 614 -37.70 37.75 34.53
CA GLY A 614 -38.23 37.13 33.31
C GLY A 614 -38.18 38.02 32.05
N GLU A 615 -37.62 39.23 32.11
CA GLU A 615 -37.37 40.06 30.92
C GLU A 615 -35.92 39.92 30.43
N ILE A 616 -35.73 40.14 29.13
CA ILE A 616 -34.42 40.15 28.46
C ILE A 616 -33.95 41.59 28.30
N PHE A 617 -32.79 41.91 28.87
CA PHE A 617 -32.13 43.20 28.71
C PHE A 617 -30.93 43.06 27.78
N VAL A 618 -30.91 43.80 26.68
CA VAL A 618 -29.85 43.69 25.67
C VAL A 618 -28.87 44.84 25.78
N THR A 619 -27.58 44.54 25.75
CA THR A 619 -26.52 45.54 25.70
C THR A 619 -25.61 45.32 24.48
N GLN A 620 -24.82 46.36 24.19
CA GLN A 620 -23.66 46.23 23.31
C GLN A 620 -22.62 45.30 23.95
N PRO A 621 -21.83 44.58 23.15
CA PRO A 621 -20.97 43.49 23.64
C PRO A 621 -19.72 43.95 24.38
N GLY A 622 -19.38 45.25 24.34
CA GLY A 622 -18.13 45.76 24.87
C GLY A 622 -16.94 45.14 24.12
N ALA A 623 -16.01 44.53 24.85
CA ALA A 623 -14.87 43.81 24.29
C ALA A 623 -15.15 42.33 24.00
N PHE A 624 -16.36 41.83 24.28
CA PHE A 624 -16.73 40.45 24.00
C PHE A 624 -16.83 40.21 22.49
N PRO A 625 -16.27 39.11 21.92
CA PRO A 625 -16.28 38.85 20.48
C PRO A 625 -17.64 38.36 19.94
N CYS A 626 -18.70 39.12 20.19
CA CYS A 626 -20.07 38.89 19.71
C CYS A 626 -20.70 40.21 19.22
N LYS A 627 -21.94 40.17 18.73
CA LYS A 627 -22.68 41.36 18.26
C LYS A 627 -23.55 41.98 19.34
N ALA A 628 -24.07 41.18 20.27
CA ALA A 628 -24.87 41.65 21.41
C ALA A 628 -24.81 40.66 22.59
N ILE A 629 -25.06 41.18 23.80
CA ILE A 629 -25.22 40.35 25.00
C ILE A 629 -26.66 40.48 25.51
N MET A 630 -27.34 39.35 25.66
CA MET A 630 -28.69 39.27 26.23
C MET A 630 -28.59 38.89 27.70
N HIS A 631 -28.83 39.82 28.60
CA HIS A 631 -28.83 39.60 30.03
C HIS A 631 -30.23 39.27 30.51
N LEU A 632 -30.36 38.18 31.26
CA LEU A 632 -31.63 37.74 31.80
C LEU A 632 -31.50 37.27 33.25
N CYS A 633 -32.59 37.42 33.98
CA CYS A 633 -32.77 36.86 35.31
C CYS A 633 -33.60 35.60 35.19
N GLY A 634 -32.93 34.45 35.27
CA GLY A 634 -33.61 33.18 35.42
C GLY A 634 -34.25 33.09 36.81
N GLU A 635 -35.51 32.67 36.87
CA GLU A 635 -36.16 32.30 38.13
C GLU A 635 -36.01 30.80 38.39
N ARG A 636 -36.23 30.36 39.64
CA ARG A 636 -36.32 28.94 40.02
C ARG A 636 -37.62 28.29 39.51
N ASN A 637 -37.95 28.53 38.25
CA ASN A 637 -39.18 28.08 37.62
C ASN A 637 -38.90 27.64 36.18
N THR A 638 -39.17 26.35 35.91
CA THR A 638 -38.93 25.72 34.61
C THR A 638 -39.78 26.31 33.49
N ASP A 639 -41.00 26.77 33.77
CA ASP A 639 -41.88 27.39 32.77
C ASP A 639 -41.32 28.75 32.32
N ILE A 640 -40.73 29.49 33.25
CA ILE A 640 -40.07 30.77 32.96
C ILE A 640 -38.80 30.53 32.15
N ILE A 641 -37.97 29.54 32.50
CA ILE A 641 -36.75 29.21 31.74
C ILE A 641 -37.09 28.76 30.31
N LYS A 642 -38.11 27.92 30.17
CA LYS A 642 -38.62 27.47 28.88
C LYS A 642 -39.08 28.65 28.03
N LYS A 643 -39.88 29.56 28.61
CA LYS A 643 -40.36 30.78 27.93
C LYS A 643 -39.20 31.71 27.55
N LEU A 644 -38.27 31.96 28.47
CA LEU A 644 -37.08 32.77 28.20
C LEU A 644 -36.27 32.20 27.03
N THR A 645 -36.12 30.87 26.97
CA THR A 645 -35.43 30.23 25.84
C THR A 645 -36.14 30.49 24.51
N GLN A 646 -37.47 30.45 24.48
CA GLN A 646 -38.24 30.81 23.28
C GLN A 646 -38.05 32.29 22.91
N ASP A 647 -38.15 33.18 23.90
CA ASP A 647 -38.04 34.62 23.72
C ASP A 647 -36.65 35.02 23.18
N ILE A 648 -35.57 34.40 23.69
CA ILE A 648 -34.20 34.59 23.19
C ILE A 648 -34.12 34.25 21.70
N LEU A 649 -34.61 33.07 21.30
CA LEU A 649 -34.51 32.59 19.92
C LEU A 649 -35.35 33.44 18.97
N LEU A 650 -36.58 33.80 19.36
CA LEU A 650 -37.45 34.67 18.58
C LEU A 650 -36.88 36.08 18.45
N GLN A 651 -36.25 36.60 19.50
CA GLN A 651 -35.57 37.90 19.45
C GLN A 651 -34.34 37.85 18.54
N CYS A 652 -33.57 36.76 18.58
CA CYS A 652 -32.45 36.55 17.67
C CYS A 652 -32.90 36.55 16.20
N GLU A 653 -33.98 35.82 15.91
CA GLU A 653 -34.57 35.74 14.58
C GLU A 653 -35.07 37.10 14.07
N ARG A 654 -35.80 37.85 14.90
CA ARG A 654 -36.31 39.20 14.56
C ARG A 654 -35.19 40.21 14.35
N SER A 655 -34.07 40.05 15.05
CA SER A 655 -32.91 40.94 14.97
C SER A 655 -31.92 40.54 13.88
N GLY A 656 -32.18 39.44 13.15
CA GLY A 656 -31.32 38.97 12.05
C GLY A 656 -30.01 38.32 12.49
N TYR A 657 -29.91 37.84 13.74
CA TYR A 657 -28.73 37.13 14.23
C TYR A 657 -28.71 35.69 13.73
N GLN A 658 -27.52 35.18 13.40
CA GLN A 658 -27.35 33.84 12.84
C GLN A 658 -26.99 32.78 13.87
N SER A 659 -26.44 33.17 15.01
CA SER A 659 -26.02 32.24 16.07
C SER A 659 -26.19 32.80 17.48
N VAL A 660 -26.46 31.92 18.43
CA VAL A 660 -26.60 32.29 19.86
C VAL A 660 -25.98 31.23 20.76
N ALA A 661 -25.28 31.65 21.82
CA ALA A 661 -24.80 30.76 22.88
C ALA A 661 -25.61 30.96 24.17
N ILE A 662 -26.16 29.86 24.68
CA ILE A 662 -27.06 29.81 25.83
C ILE A 662 -26.40 28.95 26.93
N PRO A 663 -26.15 29.47 28.14
CA PRO A 663 -25.66 28.69 29.27
C PRO A 663 -26.78 27.89 29.93
N ALA A 664 -26.45 27.00 30.87
CA ALA A 664 -27.44 26.32 31.70
C ALA A 664 -28.11 27.29 32.71
N ILE A 665 -29.19 27.95 32.28
CA ILE A 665 -29.92 28.95 33.04
C ILE A 665 -30.39 28.36 34.38
N CYS A 666 -29.98 28.96 35.51
CA CYS A 666 -30.30 28.54 36.88
C CYS A 666 -29.71 27.20 37.38
N ALA A 667 -28.86 26.50 36.61
CA ALA A 667 -28.24 25.23 37.04
C ALA A 667 -27.02 25.39 37.98
N GLY A 668 -26.65 26.63 38.33
CA GLY A 668 -25.55 26.97 39.25
C GLY A 668 -26.04 27.48 40.60
N LYS A 669 -25.65 28.71 41.00
CA LYS A 669 -26.19 29.42 42.19
C LYS A 669 -27.73 29.53 42.21
N GLY A 670 -28.36 29.41 41.04
CA GLY A 670 -29.81 29.33 40.89
C GLY A 670 -30.43 28.10 41.56
N GLY A 671 -29.69 27.01 41.82
CA GLY A 671 -30.13 25.89 42.66
C GLY A 671 -31.25 25.03 42.07
N LEU A 672 -31.56 25.15 40.78
CA LEU A 672 -32.47 24.24 40.08
C LEU A 672 -31.72 22.98 39.63
N ASP A 673 -32.43 21.85 39.66
CA ASP A 673 -31.92 20.57 39.21
C ASP A 673 -31.53 20.61 37.71
N ALA A 674 -30.36 20.08 37.38
CA ALA A 674 -29.79 20.15 36.03
C ALA A 674 -30.68 19.46 34.98
N ARG A 675 -31.37 18.36 35.34
CA ARG A 675 -32.29 17.66 34.45
C ARG A 675 -33.52 18.51 34.15
N LEU A 676 -34.07 19.20 35.16
CA LEU A 676 -35.21 20.11 34.98
C LEU A 676 -34.84 21.32 34.11
N VAL A 677 -33.63 21.86 34.29
CA VAL A 677 -33.11 22.94 33.45
C VAL A 677 -32.89 22.47 32.01
N ALA A 678 -32.28 21.29 31.83
CA ALA A 678 -32.09 20.66 30.52
C ALA A 678 -33.42 20.49 29.79
N GLN A 679 -34.43 19.94 30.48
CA GLN A 679 -35.76 19.75 29.93
C GLN A 679 -36.39 21.08 29.52
N ALA A 680 -36.33 22.10 30.38
CA ALA A 680 -36.91 23.41 30.11
C ALA A 680 -36.28 24.10 28.89
N ILE A 681 -34.94 24.13 28.81
CA ILE A 681 -34.22 24.77 27.71
C ILE A 681 -34.45 24.00 26.41
N LEU A 682 -34.24 22.69 26.39
CA LEU A 682 -34.38 21.88 25.16
C LEU A 682 -35.84 21.86 24.65
N GLN A 683 -36.82 21.80 25.54
CA GLN A 683 -38.23 21.94 25.15
C GLN A 683 -38.54 23.37 24.69
N GLY A 684 -37.92 24.39 25.28
CA GLY A 684 -38.02 25.78 24.81
C GLY A 684 -37.51 25.94 23.38
N VAL A 685 -36.37 25.34 23.06
CA VAL A 685 -35.82 25.30 21.70
C VAL A 685 -36.79 24.60 20.74
N LYS A 686 -37.26 23.40 21.11
CA LYS A 686 -38.21 22.63 20.29
C LYS A 686 -39.48 23.43 19.99
N ASP A 687 -40.09 24.00 21.02
CA ASP A 687 -41.31 24.78 20.88
C ASP A 687 -41.09 26.03 20.02
N ALA A 688 -39.96 26.73 20.17
CA ALA A 688 -39.64 27.89 19.34
C ALA A 688 -39.54 27.53 17.86
N THR A 689 -38.92 26.39 17.53
CA THR A 689 -38.82 25.90 16.15
C THR A 689 -40.14 25.40 15.56
N VAL A 690 -41.12 25.05 16.41
CA VAL A 690 -42.49 24.72 15.98
C VAL A 690 -43.32 26.00 15.80
N GLN A 691 -43.12 27.00 16.67
CA GLN A 691 -43.87 28.25 16.66
C GLN A 691 -43.46 29.18 15.51
N ALA A 692 -42.19 29.13 15.07
CA ALA A 692 -41.68 30.01 14.03
C ALA A 692 -40.67 29.29 13.11
N ILE A 693 -40.71 29.66 11.83
CA ILE A 693 -39.68 29.25 10.86
C ILE A 693 -38.50 30.22 10.99
N PHE A 694 -37.36 29.70 11.42
CA PHE A 694 -36.11 30.48 11.51
C PHE A 694 -35.49 30.65 10.12
N ASN A 695 -35.47 31.88 9.62
CA ASN A 695 -34.83 32.24 8.36
C ASN A 695 -33.38 32.68 8.59
N ASN A 696 -33.11 33.32 9.74
CA ASN A 696 -31.81 33.89 10.09
C ASN A 696 -31.02 33.01 11.05
N VAL A 697 -31.62 32.55 12.15
CA VAL A 697 -30.93 31.74 13.17
C VAL A 697 -30.59 30.37 12.59
N LYS A 698 -29.30 30.06 12.46
CA LYS A 698 -28.80 28.78 11.93
C LYS A 698 -28.17 27.91 13.00
N ILE A 699 -27.59 28.49 14.03
CA ILE A 699 -26.79 27.75 15.03
C ILE A 699 -27.20 28.18 16.45
N ILE A 700 -27.51 27.21 17.30
CA ILE A 700 -27.82 27.40 18.71
C ILE A 700 -26.80 26.60 19.51
N HIS A 701 -25.90 27.26 20.22
CA HIS A 701 -24.95 26.63 21.13
C HIS A 701 -25.55 26.59 22.54
N ILE A 702 -25.59 25.41 23.14
CA ILE A 702 -25.87 25.24 24.56
C ILE A 702 -24.53 24.90 25.23
N VAL A 703 -24.00 25.85 25.99
CA VAL A 703 -22.63 25.79 26.52
C VAL A 703 -22.66 25.41 28.00
N LEU A 704 -22.03 24.29 28.32
CA LEU A 704 -22.17 23.60 29.59
C LEU A 704 -20.80 23.42 30.22
N MET A 705 -20.51 24.25 31.23
CA MET A 705 -19.22 24.27 31.93
C MET A 705 -18.97 23.03 32.79
N LYS A 706 -20.03 22.44 33.35
CA LYS A 706 -19.93 21.32 34.31
C LYS A 706 -20.35 20.02 33.63
N ILE A 707 -19.51 18.99 33.77
CA ILE A 707 -19.70 17.70 33.08
C ILE A 707 -21.02 17.01 33.45
N HIS A 708 -21.44 17.06 34.72
CA HIS A 708 -22.73 16.50 35.13
C HIS A 708 -23.91 17.21 34.47
N VAL A 709 -23.84 18.53 34.29
CA VAL A 709 -24.87 19.28 33.58
C VAL A 709 -24.86 18.90 32.09
N PHE A 710 -23.68 18.74 31.49
CA PHE A 710 -23.55 18.29 30.12
C PHE A 710 -24.20 16.92 29.86
N LEU A 711 -23.95 15.94 30.74
CA LEU A 711 -24.53 14.61 30.62
C LEU A 711 -26.06 14.60 30.76
N GLU A 712 -26.62 15.42 31.66
CA GLU A 712 -28.08 15.57 31.79
C GLU A 712 -28.71 16.19 30.53
N PHE A 713 -28.07 17.20 29.94
CA PHE A 713 -28.52 17.78 28.68
C PHE A 713 -28.43 16.80 27.52
N LYS A 714 -27.37 15.98 27.47
CA LYS A 714 -27.20 14.91 26.48
C LYS A 714 -28.34 13.89 26.57
N SER A 715 -28.61 13.37 27.77
CA SER A 715 -29.69 12.41 28.04
C SER A 715 -31.05 12.99 27.66
N MET A 716 -31.32 14.23 28.07
CA MET A 716 -32.59 14.90 27.80
C MET A 716 -32.78 15.24 26.31
N ALA A 717 -31.70 15.59 25.60
CA ALA A 717 -31.76 15.84 24.16
C ALA A 717 -32.18 14.59 23.38
N GLN A 718 -31.66 13.41 23.76
CA GLN A 718 -32.06 12.14 23.17
C GLN A 718 -33.56 11.85 23.40
N GLN A 719 -34.08 12.17 24.59
CA GLN A 719 -35.49 11.99 24.90
C GLN A 719 -36.40 12.94 24.11
N ILE A 720 -36.03 14.22 23.99
CA ILE A 720 -36.87 15.26 23.39
C ILE A 720 -36.85 15.21 21.86
N PHE A 721 -35.69 14.91 21.27
CA PHE A 721 -35.47 15.00 19.83
C PHE A 721 -35.20 13.64 19.14
N GLY A 722 -35.00 12.54 19.89
CA GLY A 722 -34.81 11.18 19.36
C GLY A 722 -33.35 10.69 19.36
N SER A 723 -33.10 9.53 18.75
CA SER A 723 -31.74 8.97 18.60
C SER A 723 -30.95 9.75 17.55
N PHE A 724 -29.83 10.34 17.97
CA PHE A 724 -28.83 10.95 17.09
C PHE A 724 -27.69 9.97 16.93
N THR A 725 -27.53 9.39 15.74
CA THR A 725 -26.30 8.68 15.38
C THR A 725 -25.16 9.70 15.39
N GLN A 726 -23.98 9.36 15.92
CA GLN A 726 -22.79 10.20 15.80
C GLN A 726 -22.53 10.52 14.31
N VAL A 727 -23.04 11.67 13.86
CA VAL A 727 -23.06 12.07 12.45
C VAL A 727 -21.64 12.23 11.90
N LYS A 728 -20.66 12.48 12.78
CA LYS A 728 -19.25 12.71 12.41
C LYS A 728 -18.57 11.49 11.79
N GLU A 729 -18.81 10.25 12.19
CA GLU A 729 -18.13 9.10 11.52
C GLU A 729 -18.65 8.89 10.10
N LYS A 730 -19.97 8.99 9.90
CA LYS A 730 -20.58 8.77 8.58
C LYS A 730 -20.32 9.93 7.61
N GLU A 731 -20.28 11.18 8.10
CA GLU A 731 -19.86 12.34 7.32
C GLU A 731 -18.35 12.36 7.06
N GLN A 732 -17.51 12.00 8.04
CA GLN A 732 -16.08 11.84 7.82
C GLN A 732 -15.80 10.72 6.82
N ASP A 733 -16.52 9.60 6.88
CA ASP A 733 -16.38 8.50 5.94
C ASP A 733 -16.86 8.88 4.53
N ASP A 734 -17.98 9.61 4.41
CA ASP A 734 -18.46 10.11 3.12
C ASP A 734 -17.45 11.11 2.51
N VAL A 735 -17.00 12.10 3.28
CA VAL A 735 -15.99 13.08 2.83
C VAL A 735 -14.64 12.42 2.54
N PHE A 736 -14.17 11.52 3.40
CA PHE A 736 -12.93 10.77 3.22
C PHE A 736 -13.01 9.77 2.07
N SER A 737 -14.20 9.33 1.67
CA SER A 737 -14.36 8.53 0.45
C SER A 737 -14.27 9.39 -0.82
N ARG A 738 -14.75 10.64 -0.77
CA ARG A 738 -14.87 11.55 -1.93
C ARG A 738 -13.65 12.41 -2.19
N THR A 739 -12.89 12.79 -1.17
CA THR A 739 -11.67 13.62 -1.34
C THR A 739 -10.47 13.03 -0.61
N SER A 740 -9.28 13.52 -0.97
CA SER A 740 -8.00 13.14 -0.35
C SER A 740 -7.10 14.34 -0.21
N TRP A 741 -7.09 14.92 0.98
CA TRP A 741 -6.05 15.85 1.42
C TRP A 741 -4.74 15.14 1.70
N CYS A 742 -3.67 15.67 1.14
CA CYS A 742 -2.32 15.12 1.22
C CYS A 742 -1.32 16.18 1.67
N ILE A 743 -0.28 15.76 2.38
CA ILE A 743 0.88 16.57 2.76
C ILE A 743 2.16 15.96 2.18
N LEU A 744 3.09 16.81 1.74
CA LEU A 744 4.37 16.36 1.21
C LEU A 744 5.35 16.11 2.36
N GLY A 745 5.66 14.84 2.63
CA GLY A 745 6.60 14.45 3.68
C GLY A 745 8.05 14.86 3.38
N SER A 746 8.91 14.81 4.39
CA SER A 746 10.33 15.21 4.31
C SER A 746 11.15 14.45 3.27
N ARG A 747 10.74 13.23 2.92
CA ARG A 747 11.35 12.40 1.86
C ARG A 747 10.87 12.73 0.44
N GLY A 748 10.02 13.75 0.28
CA GLY A 748 9.43 14.13 -1.01
C GLY A 748 8.33 13.19 -1.49
N ILE A 749 7.70 12.44 -0.58
CA ILE A 749 6.60 11.52 -0.85
C ILE A 749 5.30 12.15 -0.34
N TRP A 750 4.24 12.07 -1.15
CA TRP A 750 2.91 12.53 -0.74
C TRP A 750 2.26 11.53 0.20
N GLU A 751 1.82 12.00 1.36
CA GLU A 751 1.17 11.21 2.40
C GLU A 751 -0.25 11.72 2.63
N ARG A 752 -1.18 10.79 2.85
CA ARG A 752 -2.59 11.12 3.08
C ARG A 752 -2.77 11.62 4.51
N LEU A 753 -3.50 12.72 4.68
CA LEU A 753 -3.80 13.25 6.01
C LEU A 753 -4.86 12.38 6.73
N PRO A 754 -4.78 12.24 8.07
CA PRO A 754 -5.78 11.52 8.87
C PRO A 754 -7.21 12.08 8.67
N LYS A 755 -8.24 11.25 8.91
CA LYS A 755 -9.67 11.60 8.71
C LYS A 755 -10.07 12.93 9.38
N GLN A 756 -9.58 13.18 10.58
CA GLN A 756 -9.86 14.42 11.31
C GLN A 756 -9.26 15.66 10.61
N ALA A 757 -7.97 15.62 10.25
CA ALA A 757 -7.30 16.69 9.51
C ALA A 757 -7.92 16.88 8.10
N HIS A 758 -8.31 15.78 7.48
CA HIS A 758 -9.02 15.75 6.20
C HIS A 758 -10.35 16.53 6.27
N HIS A 759 -11.19 16.21 7.25
CA HIS A 759 -12.48 16.87 7.47
C HIS A 759 -12.34 18.35 7.85
N GLN A 760 -11.32 18.71 8.64
CA GLN A 760 -11.02 20.11 9.00
C GLN A 760 -10.69 20.96 7.77
N LEU A 761 -9.87 20.43 6.86
CA LEU A 761 -9.47 21.13 5.64
C LEU A 761 -10.63 21.22 4.64
N GLU A 762 -11.41 20.16 4.47
CA GLU A 762 -12.54 20.13 3.53
C GLU A 762 -13.62 21.14 3.90
N ASN A 763 -13.98 21.19 5.19
CA ASN A 763 -15.05 22.08 5.68
C ASN A 763 -14.58 23.53 5.89
N LYS A 764 -13.34 23.86 5.51
CA LYS A 764 -12.70 25.17 5.74
C LYS A 764 -12.75 25.61 7.21
N ASN A 765 -12.95 24.66 8.12
CA ASN A 765 -13.15 24.90 9.55
C ASN A 765 -11.80 24.84 10.26
N VAL A 766 -10.93 25.79 9.93
CA VAL A 766 -9.57 25.80 10.45
C VAL A 766 -9.31 27.09 11.23
N SER A 767 -9.10 26.92 12.53
CA SER A 767 -8.21 27.77 13.35
C SER A 767 -6.73 27.68 12.89
N GLY A 768 -6.50 27.20 11.67
CA GLY A 768 -5.22 27.07 11.02
C GLY A 768 -4.36 25.90 11.50
N ARG A 769 -4.84 24.91 12.27
CA ARG A 769 -3.99 23.82 12.80
C ARG A 769 -4.47 22.42 12.42
N ILE A 770 -3.58 21.56 11.91
CA ILE A 770 -3.84 20.15 11.59
C ILE A 770 -2.76 19.23 12.19
N VAL A 771 -3.02 17.92 12.22
CA VAL A 771 -2.07 16.88 12.64
C VAL A 771 -1.89 15.87 11.51
N ASP A 772 -0.64 15.49 11.20
CA ASP A 772 -0.35 14.46 10.21
C ASP A 772 -0.35 13.04 10.80
N ALA A 773 -0.06 12.04 9.95
CA ALA A 773 -0.05 10.63 10.35
C ALA A 773 1.07 10.29 11.36
N GLN A 774 2.09 11.14 11.49
CA GLN A 774 3.20 10.98 12.44
C GLN A 774 2.95 11.77 13.74
N SER A 775 1.73 12.27 13.95
CA SER A 775 1.34 13.10 15.10
C SER A 775 2.06 14.47 15.16
N GLN A 776 2.68 14.94 14.07
CA GLN A 776 3.26 16.28 14.00
C GLN A 776 2.15 17.30 13.76
N LYS A 777 2.21 18.41 14.51
CA LYS A 777 1.25 19.52 14.41
C LYS A 777 1.72 20.54 13.38
N TRP A 778 0.80 21.03 12.57
CA TRP A 778 1.05 21.96 11.47
C TRP A 778 0.12 23.16 11.52
N THR A 779 0.60 24.32 11.11
CA THR A 779 -0.19 25.50 10.80
C THR A 779 -0.43 25.62 9.30
N VAL A 780 -1.68 25.63 8.85
CA VAL A 780 -2.03 25.56 7.42
C VAL A 780 -2.39 26.92 6.85
N ASN A 781 -1.79 27.22 5.70
CA ASN A 781 -2.16 28.32 4.84
C ASN A 781 -2.82 27.78 3.57
N ILE A 782 -4.16 27.75 3.56
CA ILE A 782 -4.95 27.25 2.42
C ILE A 782 -4.72 28.11 1.17
N ALA A 783 -4.56 29.43 1.31
CA ALA A 783 -4.34 30.32 0.16
C ALA A 783 -3.02 30.02 -0.58
N LYS A 784 -2.00 29.56 0.15
CA LYS A 784 -0.71 29.15 -0.41
C LYS A 784 -0.60 27.65 -0.67
N MET A 785 -1.57 26.85 -0.21
CA MET A 785 -1.50 25.39 -0.21
C MET A 785 -0.21 24.87 0.45
N GLU A 786 0.12 25.44 1.61
CA GLU A 786 1.30 25.11 2.40
C GLU A 786 0.95 24.91 3.88
N ALA A 787 1.71 24.07 4.57
CA ALA A 787 1.61 23.78 5.98
C ALA A 787 2.99 24.03 6.64
N THR A 788 3.02 24.79 7.74
CA THR A 788 4.26 25.10 8.50
C THR A 788 4.25 24.32 9.80
N ALA A 789 5.29 23.56 10.11
CA ALA A 789 5.34 22.76 11.33
C ALA A 789 5.29 23.67 12.58
N ILE A 790 4.66 23.17 13.64
CA ILE A 790 4.60 23.87 14.92
C ILE A 790 5.77 23.38 15.79
N GLY A 791 6.69 24.28 16.10
CA GLY A 791 7.92 23.99 16.86
C GLY A 791 9.16 23.82 15.97
N ASP A 792 8.97 23.46 14.70
CA ASP A 792 10.02 23.37 13.68
C ASP A 792 9.67 24.31 12.51
N LYS A 793 10.63 25.01 11.92
CA LYS A 793 10.36 26.00 10.83
C LYS A 793 10.14 25.33 9.47
N ALA A 794 9.94 24.02 9.42
CA ALA A 794 9.74 23.26 8.20
C ALA A 794 8.41 23.63 7.52
N VAL A 795 8.45 23.83 6.20
CA VAL A 795 7.26 24.10 5.37
C VAL A 795 7.05 22.93 4.43
N ALA A 796 5.85 22.36 4.45
CA ALA A 796 5.40 21.28 3.60
C ALA A 796 4.30 21.78 2.64
N LYS A 797 4.26 21.23 1.42
CA LYS A 797 3.16 21.49 0.49
C LYS A 797 1.96 20.61 0.82
N ILE A 798 0.76 21.14 0.63
CA ILE A 798 -0.49 20.37 0.74
C ILE A 798 -1.24 20.38 -0.59
N LYS A 799 -2.08 19.37 -0.82
CA LYS A 799 -2.98 19.32 -1.98
C LYS A 799 -4.24 18.54 -1.67
N GLN A 800 -5.29 18.81 -2.45
CA GLN A 800 -6.56 18.11 -2.41
C GLN A 800 -6.73 17.31 -3.72
N LEU A 801 -7.17 16.07 -3.62
CA LEU A 801 -7.55 15.23 -4.76
C LEU A 801 -9.02 14.84 -4.62
N GLU A 802 -9.79 14.90 -5.71
CA GLU A 802 -11.15 14.35 -5.75
C GLU A 802 -11.07 12.86 -6.14
N ASN A 803 -11.54 11.98 -5.25
CA ASN A 803 -11.68 10.56 -5.56
C ASN A 803 -13.00 10.31 -6.31
N LEU A 804 -12.95 9.41 -7.28
CA LEU A 804 -14.16 8.95 -7.96
C LEU A 804 -14.72 7.75 -7.18
N SER A 805 -16.04 7.57 -7.21
CA SER A 805 -16.75 6.56 -6.41
C SER A 805 -16.26 5.11 -6.62
N ASP A 806 -15.62 4.84 -7.75
CA ASP A 806 -15.08 3.55 -8.19
C ASP A 806 -13.54 3.54 -8.32
N PHE A 807 -12.86 4.67 -8.07
CA PHE A 807 -11.44 4.81 -8.37
C PHE A 807 -10.75 5.87 -7.49
N SER A 808 -9.76 5.44 -6.71
CA SER A 808 -8.89 6.32 -5.94
C SER A 808 -7.76 6.88 -6.80
N ILE A 809 -7.61 8.21 -6.82
CA ILE A 809 -6.55 8.86 -7.60
C ILE A 809 -5.20 8.61 -6.91
N PRO A 810 -4.13 8.22 -7.64
CA PRO A 810 -2.82 8.03 -7.04
C PRO A 810 -2.29 9.30 -6.38
N LEU A 811 -1.78 9.18 -5.15
CA LEU A 811 -1.35 10.32 -4.32
C LEU A 811 -0.25 11.18 -4.97
N TYR A 812 0.51 10.66 -5.93
CA TYR A 812 1.55 11.42 -6.63
C TYR A 812 1.01 12.34 -7.74
N TRP A 813 -0.25 12.18 -8.18
CA TRP A 813 -0.88 13.03 -9.22
C TRP A 813 -1.14 14.45 -8.72
N ASP A 814 -1.10 15.43 -9.61
CA ASP A 814 -1.59 16.79 -9.36
C ASP A 814 -3.12 16.80 -9.40
N SER A 815 -3.72 17.71 -8.64
CA SER A 815 -5.17 17.95 -8.60
C SER A 815 -5.71 18.16 -10.01
N MET A 816 -6.76 17.43 -10.37
CA MET A 816 -7.49 17.56 -11.63
C MET A 816 -8.83 18.25 -11.34
N THR A 817 -9.36 19.03 -12.28
CA THR A 817 -10.69 19.64 -12.12
C THR A 817 -11.79 18.59 -12.26
N THR A 818 -12.95 18.79 -11.61
CA THR A 818 -14.08 17.85 -11.67
C THR A 818 -14.47 17.55 -13.12
N GLY A 819 -14.48 16.27 -13.50
CA GLY A 819 -14.76 15.82 -14.87
C GLY A 819 -13.57 15.86 -15.85
N GLU A 820 -12.39 16.32 -15.42
CA GLU A 820 -11.17 16.27 -16.23
C GLU A 820 -10.67 14.82 -16.34
N ILE A 821 -10.61 14.30 -17.58
CA ILE A 821 -10.21 12.90 -17.84
C ILE A 821 -8.71 12.79 -18.11
N LEU A 822 -8.10 13.85 -18.66
CA LEU A 822 -6.71 13.89 -19.08
C LEU A 822 -6.07 15.21 -18.64
N LYS A 823 -4.93 15.13 -17.93
CA LYS A 823 -4.09 16.28 -17.59
C LYS A 823 -2.63 16.01 -17.91
N VAL A 824 -1.97 16.98 -18.56
CA VAL A 824 -0.54 16.96 -18.85
C VAL A 824 0.17 17.90 -17.89
N VAL A 825 1.07 17.37 -17.06
CA VAL A 825 1.76 18.13 -16.02
C VAL A 825 3.24 18.24 -16.35
N LEU A 826 3.73 19.47 -16.49
CA LEU A 826 5.17 19.72 -16.61
C LEU A 826 5.85 19.51 -15.26
N LEU A 827 6.75 18.52 -15.18
CA LEU A 827 7.50 18.24 -13.95
C LEU A 827 8.66 19.23 -13.79
N GLN A 828 8.75 19.83 -12.61
CA GLN A 828 9.85 20.72 -12.25
C GLN A 828 11.16 19.94 -12.14
N SER A 829 12.26 20.49 -12.67
CA SER A 829 13.58 19.83 -12.68
C SER A 829 14.14 19.53 -11.28
N SER A 830 13.68 20.25 -10.26
CA SER A 830 14.04 20.05 -8.87
C SER A 830 13.28 18.91 -8.17
N SER A 831 12.16 18.45 -8.75
CA SER A 831 11.29 17.44 -8.11
C SER A 831 11.94 16.06 -8.06
N ALA A 832 11.61 15.28 -7.03
CA ALA A 832 12.13 13.92 -6.85
C ALA A 832 11.75 13.00 -8.03
N GLU A 833 10.51 13.14 -8.53
CA GLU A 833 10.02 12.37 -9.68
C GLU A 833 10.77 12.71 -10.97
N TYR A 834 11.00 14.00 -11.26
CA TYR A 834 11.78 14.41 -12.43
C TYR A 834 13.17 13.78 -12.39
N LYS A 835 13.85 13.87 -11.24
CA LYS A 835 15.17 13.28 -11.04
C LYS A 835 15.14 11.77 -11.25
N LYS A 836 14.16 11.07 -10.67
CA LYS A 836 14.00 9.61 -10.83
C LYS A 836 13.78 9.23 -12.29
N VAL A 837 12.81 9.83 -12.98
CA VAL A 837 12.48 9.51 -14.38
C VAL A 837 13.66 9.84 -15.30
N LYS A 838 14.34 10.97 -15.07
CA LYS A 838 15.56 11.34 -15.81
C LYS A 838 16.68 10.33 -15.61
N CYS A 839 16.94 9.89 -14.38
CA CYS A 839 17.94 8.87 -14.07
C CYS A 839 17.58 7.52 -14.73
N ASP A 840 16.33 7.06 -14.59
CA ASP A 840 15.86 5.81 -15.17
C ASP A 840 15.94 5.84 -16.71
N PHE A 841 15.63 6.97 -17.36
CA PHE A 841 15.76 7.17 -18.81
C PHE A 841 17.21 7.20 -19.26
N LYS A 842 18.08 7.93 -18.55
CA LYS A 842 19.51 8.04 -18.84
C LYS A 842 20.27 6.73 -18.69
N ARG A 843 19.73 5.76 -17.94
CA ARG A 843 20.31 4.42 -17.81
C ARG A 843 20.37 3.66 -19.15
N THR A 844 19.43 3.91 -20.06
CA THR A 844 19.34 3.20 -21.34
C THR A 844 19.39 4.11 -22.57
N VAL A 845 19.23 5.43 -22.40
CA VAL A 845 19.15 6.41 -23.50
C VAL A 845 20.09 7.60 -23.27
N GLY A 846 21.00 7.84 -24.23
CA GLY A 846 22.00 8.93 -24.16
C GLY A 846 21.47 10.34 -24.49
N LYS A 847 20.24 10.48 -25.02
CA LYS A 847 19.68 11.75 -25.50
C LYS A 847 19.55 12.80 -24.37
N ALA A 848 19.61 14.08 -24.74
CA ALA A 848 19.36 15.19 -23.81
C ALA A 848 17.86 15.24 -23.45
N VAL A 849 17.55 15.47 -22.18
CA VAL A 849 16.16 15.59 -21.69
C VAL A 849 15.81 17.07 -21.67
N MET A 850 14.92 17.49 -22.58
CA MET A 850 14.46 18.88 -22.70
C MET A 850 13.39 19.22 -21.67
N LYS A 851 12.39 18.35 -21.52
CA LYS A 851 11.32 18.44 -20.53
C LYS A 851 10.79 17.05 -20.19
N ILE A 852 10.13 16.92 -19.06
CA ILE A 852 9.38 15.71 -18.68
C ILE A 852 7.97 16.15 -18.33
N GLU A 853 6.99 15.56 -19.02
CA GLU A 853 5.58 15.79 -18.78
C GLU A 853 4.95 14.50 -18.28
N ARG A 854 4.32 14.54 -17.11
CA ARG A 854 3.50 13.44 -16.61
C ARG A 854 2.13 13.50 -17.24
N ILE A 855 1.64 12.35 -17.70
CA ILE A 855 0.29 12.19 -18.22
C ILE A 855 -0.60 11.57 -17.14
N GLN A 856 -1.67 12.26 -16.79
CA GLN A 856 -2.69 11.81 -15.84
C GLN A 856 -3.97 11.52 -16.60
N ASN A 857 -4.21 10.26 -16.96
CA ASN A 857 -5.41 9.83 -17.66
C ASN A 857 -6.20 8.85 -16.80
N VAL A 858 -7.37 9.28 -16.33
CA VAL A 858 -8.21 8.52 -15.39
C VAL A 858 -8.63 7.17 -15.98
N ASN A 859 -9.08 7.15 -17.24
CA ASN A 859 -9.59 5.94 -17.89
C ASN A 859 -8.47 4.91 -18.11
N LEU A 860 -7.30 5.36 -18.56
CA LEU A 860 -6.15 4.48 -18.76
C LEU A 860 -5.61 3.93 -17.44
N ARG A 861 -5.64 4.74 -16.36
CA ARG A 861 -5.23 4.27 -15.05
C ARG A 861 -6.21 3.26 -14.45
N ARG A 862 -7.52 3.43 -14.64
CA ARG A 862 -8.51 2.41 -14.26
C ARG A 862 -8.26 1.08 -14.96
N ALA A 863 -8.10 1.11 -16.29
CA ALA A 863 -7.80 -0.11 -17.06
C ALA A 863 -6.51 -0.78 -16.59
N TYR A 864 -5.50 0.01 -16.22
CA TYR A 864 -4.26 -0.48 -15.65
C TYR A 864 -4.44 -1.19 -14.30
N GLU A 865 -5.17 -0.60 -13.35
CA GLU A 865 -5.37 -1.19 -12.01
C GLU A 865 -6.15 -2.51 -12.08
N VAL A 866 -7.15 -2.59 -12.95
CA VAL A 866 -7.88 -3.84 -13.23
C VAL A 866 -6.90 -4.91 -13.72
N ARG A 867 -6.09 -4.59 -14.74
CA ARG A 867 -5.14 -5.55 -15.31
C ARG A 867 -4.03 -5.95 -14.33
N LYS A 868 -3.59 -5.02 -13.49
CA LYS A 868 -2.63 -5.26 -12.42
C LYS A 868 -3.17 -6.27 -11.41
N THR A 869 -4.41 -6.08 -10.97
CA THR A 869 -5.09 -6.99 -10.02
C THR A 869 -5.26 -8.39 -10.62
N GLU A 870 -5.69 -8.48 -11.88
CA GLU A 870 -5.78 -9.76 -12.60
C GLU A 870 -4.44 -10.51 -12.62
N LEU A 871 -3.34 -9.80 -12.90
CA LEU A 871 -2.00 -10.39 -12.93
C LEU A 871 -1.49 -10.76 -11.54
N GLN A 872 -1.78 -9.95 -10.51
CA GLN A 872 -1.46 -10.28 -9.11
C GLN A 872 -2.15 -11.57 -8.68
N ASN A 873 -3.45 -11.70 -8.96
CA ASN A 873 -4.21 -12.90 -8.61
C ASN A 873 -3.67 -14.15 -9.35
N LYS A 874 -3.25 -13.98 -10.61
CA LYS A 874 -2.68 -15.07 -11.41
C LYS A 874 -1.28 -15.50 -10.94
N ASN A 875 -0.47 -14.55 -10.49
CA ASN A 875 0.94 -14.79 -10.15
C ASN A 875 1.19 -15.00 -8.66
N GLY A 876 0.15 -14.88 -7.81
CA GLY A 876 0.21 -15.06 -6.37
C GLY A 876 1.28 -14.18 -5.71
N PRO A 877 2.25 -14.74 -4.97
CA PRO A 877 3.22 -13.96 -4.19
C PRO A 877 4.19 -13.12 -5.04
N VAL A 878 4.27 -13.35 -6.36
CA VAL A 878 5.12 -12.57 -7.29
C VAL A 878 4.48 -11.22 -7.66
N GLY A 879 3.18 -11.04 -7.43
CA GLY A 879 2.44 -9.84 -7.77
C GLY A 879 2.32 -9.59 -9.29
N ALA A 880 2.08 -8.33 -9.70
CA ALA A 880 1.84 -8.00 -11.11
C ALA A 880 3.10 -8.03 -12.00
N GLY A 881 4.30 -8.06 -11.42
CA GLY A 881 5.56 -8.05 -12.18
C GLY A 881 5.80 -6.76 -13.01
N GLU A 882 5.35 -5.62 -12.52
CA GLU A 882 5.45 -4.32 -13.22
C GLU A 882 6.91 -3.94 -13.54
N ARG A 883 7.18 -3.44 -14.75
CA ARG A 883 8.49 -2.93 -15.18
C ARG A 883 8.35 -1.60 -15.91
N SER A 884 9.36 -0.74 -15.80
CA SER A 884 9.41 0.53 -16.54
C SER A 884 9.91 0.32 -17.97
N LEU A 885 9.21 0.90 -18.95
CA LEU A 885 9.56 0.84 -20.37
C LEU A 885 9.66 2.26 -20.95
N TYR A 886 10.70 2.50 -21.75
CA TYR A 886 10.86 3.74 -22.51
C TYR A 886 10.63 3.47 -24.00
N HIS A 887 9.73 4.24 -24.60
CA HIS A 887 9.31 4.11 -25.98
C HIS A 887 9.56 5.43 -26.72
N GLY A 888 10.18 5.35 -27.90
CA GLY A 888 10.34 6.48 -28.79
C GLY A 888 9.25 6.51 -29.87
N THR A 889 8.68 7.69 -30.12
CA THR A 889 7.78 7.99 -31.26
C THR A 889 7.93 9.44 -31.76
N THR A 890 7.33 9.77 -32.91
CA THR A 890 7.14 11.16 -33.39
C THR A 890 6.27 11.98 -32.44
N ALA A 891 6.42 13.31 -32.51
CA ALA A 891 5.56 14.25 -31.78
C ALA A 891 4.07 14.12 -32.14
N ASP A 892 3.77 13.83 -33.41
CA ASP A 892 2.39 13.71 -33.91
C ASP A 892 1.61 12.55 -33.26
N ALA A 893 2.31 11.48 -32.88
CA ALA A 893 1.71 10.33 -32.23
C ALA A 893 1.41 10.56 -30.73
N CYS A 894 2.03 11.56 -30.10
CA CYS A 894 1.91 11.80 -28.65
C CYS A 894 0.45 12.06 -28.23
N ALA A 895 -0.29 12.88 -28.99
CA ALA A 895 -1.68 13.18 -28.69
C ALA A 895 -2.55 11.91 -28.71
N SER A 896 -2.36 11.05 -29.71
CA SER A 896 -3.08 9.77 -29.77
C SER A 896 -2.77 8.90 -28.56
N ILE A 897 -1.49 8.75 -28.17
CA ILE A 897 -1.10 7.88 -27.06
C ILE A 897 -1.66 8.39 -25.72
N GLN A 898 -1.67 9.71 -25.52
CA GLN A 898 -2.22 10.35 -24.32
C GLN A 898 -3.72 10.06 -24.14
N HIS A 899 -4.48 9.95 -25.24
CA HIS A 899 -5.93 9.73 -25.21
C HIS A 899 -6.35 8.24 -25.27
N SER A 900 -5.71 7.43 -26.11
CA SER A 900 -6.24 6.11 -26.52
C SER A 900 -5.34 4.91 -26.21
N ASN A 901 -4.38 5.07 -25.30
CA ASN A 901 -3.40 4.07 -24.84
C ASN A 901 -2.24 3.82 -25.82
N PHE A 902 -1.23 3.09 -25.35
CA PHE A 902 -0.04 2.73 -26.12
C PHE A 902 -0.38 1.85 -27.33
N ASN A 903 0.17 2.20 -28.50
CA ASN A 903 0.08 1.42 -29.72
C ASN A 903 1.47 1.08 -30.26
N ARG A 904 1.78 -0.22 -30.34
CA ARG A 904 3.10 -0.73 -30.75
C ARG A 904 3.54 -0.26 -32.14
N ARG A 905 2.61 0.09 -33.04
CA ARG A 905 2.93 0.58 -34.39
C ARG A 905 3.72 1.89 -34.40
N PHE A 906 3.66 2.67 -33.32
CA PHE A 906 4.37 3.93 -33.16
C PHE A 906 5.79 3.76 -32.62
N SER A 907 6.19 2.53 -32.29
CA SER A 907 7.52 2.25 -31.73
C SER A 907 8.63 2.53 -32.74
N GLY A 908 9.62 3.34 -32.35
CA GLY A 908 10.84 3.60 -33.13
C GLY A 908 10.66 4.64 -34.23
N GLN A 909 9.58 5.42 -34.20
CA GLN A 909 9.33 6.48 -35.19
C GLN A 909 10.01 7.83 -34.84
N ASN A 910 10.99 7.86 -33.93
CA ASN A 910 11.53 9.07 -33.27
C ASN A 910 12.96 9.48 -33.61
#